data_AF-A0A131ZWN2-F1
#
_entry.id   AF-A0A131ZWN2-F1
#
_cell.length_a   1.000
_cell.length_b   1.000
_cell.length_c   1.000
_cell.angle_alpha   90.00
_cell.angle_beta   90.00
_cell.angle_gamma   90.00
#
_symmetry.space_group_name_H-M   'P 1'
#
loop_
_entity.id
_entity.type
_entity.pdbx_description
1 polymer ?
#
loop_
_entity_poly.entity_id
_entity_poly.type
_entity_poly.pdbx_seq_one_letter_code
_entity_poly.pdbx_strand_id
1 'polypeptide(L)'
;MISSFHLRHKERKCGFLTFVTGSYLAPQNCKVLFDWKSPTTVSNLASFTIKFYQRNHKPYPITADDRLSVHITNGSQVVPCSIEFGDLNPSLANVAKVVFSPKKSGSYSINVLIGNSFTHLRGSPFTDIHFEPLSPSPYETLLINHCSTVVCTAKIFHVFIIETRDQFGNLCRLDSPINENFDESADFKVVFTEIPTEKEIDVCCFWQKQDGDNSRIALLIVFETSGVYHALISYKGTLLKNGDFNIVCLTQNEAETVKKCTSYSKTCSFNAKLLCLSQHQSNEGCQSHKWKNVCCYISPKQLIIKEFIFKFIPKHITTFRLLPSTKFYFVKNPNFPPSNNNNFDSKSSSCISYNHEEFMMIDDGSQSPIELISPQRNMIVAIFTHFLLNRIGGSETFRDKQDFFYSEVRKFHHKNNFTPGKIHLKISRDSLLETSMRAIKSQSDWCKKFEIEFFGENGIDWGGLRREWYTILCKTMFDPQNKDENDSMFMRFKNDKQGLIHPNPNFSKLSNFEFAGKLVGKSLLDASFGTNHKCLINARFSRSFLAQWIGLRINYRYFEHDDPDLYVSKIKFILDNDVTNLDLYFIEDELNHVVTGAIYDSQKIIDWFWRSLANFNDEEFARLLQFTTGCSHLPPGGFVELTPRFQITSSLNFGSLPTAHTCFNQICLPDYDSFEDFDRALRIAITEGSEGFGLV
;
A
#
# COMPACT_ATOMS: atom_id res chain seq x y z
N MET A 1 -8.20 -38.73 -29.52
CA MET A 1 -7.44 -39.96 -29.25
C MET A 1 -6.67 -39.79 -27.95
N ILE A 2 -7.31 -40.08 -26.82
CA ILE A 2 -6.68 -40.05 -25.49
C ILE A 2 -6.51 -41.50 -25.08
N SER A 3 -5.28 -41.98 -25.04
CA SER A 3 -4.93 -43.27 -24.43
C SER A 3 -5.01 -43.12 -22.91
N SER A 4 -6.04 -43.72 -22.34
CA SER A 4 -6.21 -43.95 -20.91
C SER A 4 -5.10 -44.87 -20.38
N PHE A 5 -4.04 -44.30 -19.80
CA PHE A 5 -3.14 -45.05 -18.94
C PHE A 5 -3.84 -45.35 -17.60
N HIS A 6 -4.58 -46.45 -17.58
CA HIS A 6 -5.01 -47.11 -16.35
C HIS A 6 -3.79 -47.72 -15.66
N LEU A 7 -3.18 -46.99 -14.71
CA LEU A 7 -2.31 -47.57 -13.70
C LEU A 7 -3.18 -48.37 -12.71
N ARG A 8 -3.48 -49.63 -13.06
CA ARG A 8 -3.99 -50.62 -12.12
C ARG A 8 -2.88 -50.98 -11.13
N HIS A 9 -2.85 -50.31 -9.97
CA HIS A 9 -2.05 -50.77 -8.84
C HIS A 9 -2.65 -52.07 -8.28
N LYS A 10 -1.87 -53.16 -8.35
CA LYS A 10 -2.18 -54.47 -7.76
C LYS A 10 -2.36 -54.32 -6.24
N GLU A 11 -3.53 -54.69 -5.73
CA GLU A 11 -3.70 -55.01 -4.31
C GLU A 11 -2.72 -56.11 -3.91
N ARG A 12 -1.97 -55.92 -2.80
CA ARG A 12 -1.44 -57.07 -2.05
C ARG A 12 -2.63 -57.80 -1.45
N LYS A 13 -3.24 -58.72 -2.21
CA LYS A 13 -4.16 -59.71 -1.64
C LYS A 13 -3.40 -60.42 -0.52
N CYS A 14 -3.91 -60.30 0.71
CA CYS A 14 -3.38 -61.01 1.86
C CYS A 14 -3.38 -62.50 1.52
N GLY A 15 -2.21 -63.09 1.25
CA GLY A 15 -2.13 -64.51 0.90
C GLY A 15 -2.72 -65.34 2.04
N PHE A 16 -3.40 -66.45 1.72
CA PHE A 16 -4.10 -67.30 2.70
C PHE A 16 -3.24 -67.60 3.95
N LEU A 17 -1.96 -67.88 3.76
CA LEU A 17 -0.99 -68.13 4.83
C LEU A 17 -0.74 -66.91 5.73
N THR A 18 -0.69 -65.70 5.16
CA THR A 18 -0.56 -64.42 5.88
C THR A 18 -1.80 -64.13 6.71
N PHE A 19 -2.98 -64.44 6.17
CA PHE A 19 -4.27 -64.30 6.86
C PHE A 19 -4.38 -65.28 8.04
N VAL A 20 -4.04 -66.55 7.82
CA VAL A 20 -4.06 -67.60 8.86
C VAL A 20 -3.02 -67.36 9.96
N THR A 21 -1.81 -66.90 9.62
CA THR A 21 -0.76 -66.60 10.60
C THR A 21 -0.94 -65.25 11.31
N GLY A 22 -1.92 -64.44 10.89
CA GLY A 22 -2.14 -63.10 11.42
C GLY A 22 -0.99 -62.11 11.11
N SER A 23 -0.17 -62.40 10.09
CA SER A 23 1.04 -61.63 9.77
C SER A 23 0.76 -60.43 8.86
N TYR A 24 -0.37 -59.76 9.08
CA TYR A 24 -0.80 -58.58 8.33
C TYR A 24 -1.08 -57.42 9.30
N LEU A 25 -0.96 -56.18 8.81
CA LEU A 25 -1.19 -54.96 9.58
C LEU A 25 -2.59 -54.96 10.21
N ALA A 26 -2.66 -54.74 11.53
CA ALA A 26 -3.91 -54.66 12.27
C ALA A 26 -4.07 -53.24 12.87
N PRO A 27 -4.85 -52.33 12.24
CA PRO A 27 -5.05 -50.96 12.71
C PRO A 27 -5.46 -50.84 14.18
N GLN A 28 -6.25 -51.79 14.67
CA GLN A 28 -6.75 -51.82 16.05
C GLN A 28 -5.70 -52.25 17.09
N ASN A 29 -4.63 -52.91 16.65
CA ASN A 29 -3.50 -53.28 17.52
C ASN A 29 -2.42 -52.19 17.58
N CYS A 30 -2.47 -51.22 16.65
CA CYS A 30 -1.53 -50.11 16.58
C CYS A 30 -1.71 -49.14 17.75
N LYS A 31 -0.65 -48.43 18.11
CA LYS A 31 -0.64 -47.48 19.24
C LYS A 31 -0.11 -46.12 18.79
N VAL A 32 -0.79 -45.07 19.20
CA VAL A 32 -0.34 -43.68 19.03
C VAL A 32 0.13 -43.18 20.40
N LEU A 33 1.35 -42.65 20.46
CA LEU A 33 2.01 -42.16 21.66
C LEU A 33 2.37 -40.70 21.47
N PHE A 34 1.71 -39.81 22.19
CA PHE A 34 2.03 -38.38 22.17
C PHE A 34 3.25 -38.11 23.04
N ASP A 35 4.17 -37.28 22.56
CA ASP A 35 5.37 -36.88 23.33
C ASP A 35 5.05 -35.78 24.37
N TRP A 36 3.76 -35.48 24.56
CA TRP A 36 3.23 -34.46 25.48
C TRP A 36 1.93 -34.94 26.13
N LYS A 37 1.48 -34.21 27.15
CA LYS A 37 0.16 -34.38 27.79
C LYS A 37 -0.73 -33.18 27.49
N SER A 38 -2.03 -33.41 27.30
CA SER A 38 -3.01 -32.35 27.08
C SER A 38 -3.59 -31.90 28.43
N PRO A 39 -3.78 -30.58 28.69
CA PRO A 39 -3.35 -29.46 27.85
C PRO A 39 -1.82 -29.26 27.86
N THR A 40 -1.29 -28.72 26.77
CA THR A 40 0.14 -28.31 26.64
C THR A 40 0.21 -26.94 25.98
N THR A 41 1.35 -26.26 26.01
CA THR A 41 1.50 -24.97 25.31
C THR A 41 1.73 -25.12 23.81
N VAL A 42 1.31 -24.12 23.04
CA VAL A 42 1.69 -23.94 21.63
C VAL A 42 3.22 -23.93 21.47
N SER A 43 3.70 -24.40 20.33
CA SER A 43 5.13 -24.55 20.08
C SER A 43 5.47 -24.51 18.58
N ASN A 44 6.76 -24.37 18.29
CA ASN A 44 7.27 -24.53 16.92
C ASN A 44 7.21 -25.99 16.46
N LEU A 45 7.24 -26.94 17.40
CA LEU A 45 7.35 -28.36 17.10
C LEU A 45 6.60 -29.19 18.15
N ALA A 46 5.75 -30.08 17.68
CA ALA A 46 5.18 -31.16 18.47
C ALA A 46 5.28 -32.46 17.66
N SER A 47 5.60 -33.56 18.34
CA SER A 47 5.69 -34.88 17.71
C SER A 47 4.97 -35.99 18.47
N PHE A 48 4.44 -36.92 17.72
CA PHE A 48 3.90 -38.15 18.28
C PHE A 48 4.34 -39.33 17.45
N THR A 49 4.44 -40.47 18.13
CA THR A 49 4.99 -41.69 17.58
C THR A 49 3.86 -42.71 17.38
N ILE A 50 3.77 -43.27 16.18
CA ILE A 50 2.84 -44.34 15.85
C ILE A 50 3.62 -45.65 15.80
N LYS A 51 3.20 -46.65 16.59
CA LYS A 51 3.77 -48.00 16.58
C LYS A 51 2.79 -48.97 15.93
N PHE A 52 3.24 -49.65 14.88
CA PHE A 52 2.44 -50.55 14.06
C PHE A 52 2.62 -52.01 14.48
N TYR A 53 1.51 -52.75 14.53
CA TYR A 53 1.48 -54.15 14.95
C TYR A 53 0.61 -54.98 14.02
N GLN A 54 1.01 -56.25 13.89
CA GLN A 54 0.28 -57.28 13.18
C GLN A 54 -0.93 -57.78 14.00
N ARG A 55 -1.81 -58.57 13.37
CA ARG A 55 -2.94 -59.22 14.07
C ARG A 55 -2.48 -60.13 15.21
N ASN A 56 -1.34 -60.80 15.06
CA ASN A 56 -0.69 -61.63 16.07
C ASN A 56 0.16 -60.83 17.11
N HIS A 57 0.03 -59.50 17.15
CA HIS A 57 0.75 -58.59 18.04
C HIS A 57 2.27 -58.46 17.83
N LYS A 58 2.85 -59.04 16.77
CA LYS A 58 4.25 -58.77 16.40
C LYS A 58 4.41 -57.38 15.75
N PRO A 59 5.58 -56.73 15.86
CA PRO A 59 5.88 -55.47 15.15
C PRO A 59 5.64 -55.59 13.64
N TYR A 60 4.94 -54.62 13.04
CA TYR A 60 4.72 -54.56 11.60
C TYR A 60 5.66 -53.52 10.98
N PRO A 61 6.56 -53.87 10.03
CA PRO A 61 7.42 -52.91 9.37
C PRO A 61 6.60 -52.01 8.44
N ILE A 62 6.48 -50.73 8.78
CA ILE A 62 5.64 -49.78 8.05
C ILE A 62 6.43 -49.14 6.91
N THR A 63 5.78 -48.96 5.76
CA THR A 63 6.38 -48.35 4.57
C THR A 63 5.42 -47.35 3.93
N ALA A 64 5.92 -46.55 2.98
CA ALA A 64 5.08 -45.63 2.22
C ALA A 64 3.96 -46.34 1.43
N ASP A 65 4.15 -47.62 1.06
CA ASP A 65 3.17 -48.43 0.33
C ASP A 65 1.92 -48.74 1.16
N ASP A 66 2.00 -48.67 2.50
CA ASP A 66 0.90 -48.95 3.42
C ASP A 66 -0.13 -47.80 3.50
N ARG A 67 0.14 -46.68 2.82
CA ARG A 67 -0.74 -45.50 2.70
C ARG A 67 -1.21 -44.95 4.05
N LEU A 68 -0.26 -44.70 4.95
CA LEU A 68 -0.52 -43.95 6.18
C LEU A 68 -0.89 -42.50 5.82
N SER A 69 -2.05 -42.04 6.30
CA SER A 69 -2.50 -40.66 6.19
C SER A 69 -2.78 -40.07 7.56
N VAL A 70 -2.27 -38.87 7.80
CA VAL A 70 -2.50 -38.12 9.03
C VAL A 70 -3.10 -36.77 8.69
N HIS A 71 -4.29 -36.50 9.23
CA HIS A 71 -4.95 -35.20 9.09
C HIS A 71 -5.09 -34.55 10.46
N ILE A 72 -4.40 -33.42 10.62
CA ILE A 72 -4.44 -32.58 11.82
C ILE A 72 -5.26 -31.33 11.52
N THR A 73 -6.21 -31.00 12.38
CA THR A 73 -7.04 -29.80 12.23
C THR A 73 -7.17 -29.02 13.53
N ASN A 74 -7.09 -27.69 13.47
CA ASN A 74 -7.48 -26.77 14.54
C ASN A 74 -8.76 -26.05 14.10
N GLY A 75 -9.91 -26.45 14.68
CA GLY A 75 -11.22 -26.07 14.16
C GLY A 75 -11.40 -26.49 12.70
N SER A 76 -11.64 -25.53 11.79
CA SER A 76 -11.77 -25.77 10.36
C SER A 76 -10.46 -25.70 9.58
N GLN A 77 -9.34 -25.38 10.24
CA GLN A 77 -8.05 -25.18 9.59
C GLN A 77 -7.22 -26.45 9.60
N VAL A 78 -6.75 -26.87 8.43
CA VAL A 78 -5.81 -27.99 8.28
C VAL A 78 -4.42 -27.54 8.70
N VAL A 79 -3.78 -28.32 9.56
CA VAL A 79 -2.42 -28.09 10.04
C VAL A 79 -1.49 -29.06 9.31
N PRO A 80 -0.53 -28.55 8.52
CA PRO A 80 0.43 -29.41 7.82
C PRO A 80 1.26 -30.24 8.81
N CYS A 81 1.58 -31.46 8.44
CA CYS A 81 2.47 -32.34 9.19
C CYS A 81 3.42 -33.09 8.24
N SER A 82 4.57 -33.50 8.76
CA SER A 82 5.48 -34.45 8.11
C SER A 82 5.40 -35.80 8.81
N ILE A 83 5.60 -36.86 8.04
CA ILE A 83 5.65 -38.23 8.52
C ILE A 83 7.03 -38.78 8.19
N GLU A 84 7.76 -39.19 9.21
CA GLU A 84 9.09 -39.79 9.11
C GLU A 84 8.98 -41.27 9.49
N PHE A 85 9.29 -42.15 8.56
CA PHE A 85 9.38 -43.59 8.83
C PHE A 85 10.74 -43.89 9.45
N GLY A 86 10.79 -44.80 10.43
CA GLY A 86 12.02 -45.25 11.07
C GLY A 86 12.86 -46.11 10.12
N ASP A 87 13.49 -45.50 9.12
CA ASP A 87 14.22 -46.24 8.09
C ASP A 87 15.65 -46.63 8.54
N LEU A 88 16.18 -47.70 7.94
CA LEU A 88 17.50 -48.36 8.16
C LEU A 88 17.80 -48.99 9.53
N ASN A 89 17.12 -48.60 10.60
CA ASN A 89 17.30 -49.25 11.90
C ASN A 89 16.23 -50.35 12.13
N PRO A 90 16.61 -51.65 12.16
CA PRO A 90 15.64 -52.75 12.33
C PRO A 90 14.79 -52.63 13.60
N SER A 91 15.27 -51.95 14.65
CA SER A 91 14.52 -51.74 15.88
C SER A 91 13.42 -50.69 15.79
N LEU A 92 13.42 -49.87 14.72
CA LEU A 92 12.46 -48.77 14.49
C LEU A 92 11.58 -48.99 13.25
N ALA A 93 11.75 -50.11 12.55
CA ALA A 93 11.02 -50.41 11.33
C ALA A 93 9.48 -50.40 11.50
N ASN A 94 8.98 -50.62 12.72
CA ASN A 94 7.54 -50.59 13.03
C ASN A 94 7.04 -49.23 13.54
N VAL A 95 7.79 -48.16 13.31
CA VAL A 95 7.53 -46.84 13.87
C VAL A 95 7.43 -45.79 12.76
N ALA A 96 6.42 -44.93 12.85
CA ALA A 96 6.38 -43.66 12.14
C ALA A 96 6.29 -42.52 13.15
N LYS A 97 7.14 -41.51 12.99
CA LYS A 97 7.10 -40.27 13.76
C LYS A 97 6.35 -39.22 12.95
N VAL A 98 5.37 -38.58 13.57
CA VAL A 98 4.63 -37.47 12.96
C VAL A 98 5.08 -36.19 13.64
N VAL A 99 5.37 -35.17 12.85
CA VAL A 99 5.86 -33.88 13.32
C VAL A 99 5.02 -32.76 12.72
N PHE A 100 4.63 -31.78 13.54
CA PHE A 100 3.86 -30.62 13.11
C PHE A 100 4.11 -29.42 14.04
N SER A 101 3.60 -28.24 13.65
CA SER A 101 3.78 -27.00 14.39
C SER A 101 2.44 -26.47 14.93
N PRO A 102 2.07 -26.80 16.20
CA PRO A 102 0.85 -26.28 16.82
C PRO A 102 1.05 -24.84 17.29
N LYS A 103 1.05 -23.89 16.36
CA LYS A 103 1.26 -22.46 16.65
C LYS A 103 -0.01 -21.74 17.11
N LYS A 104 -1.18 -22.32 16.90
CA LYS A 104 -2.47 -21.74 17.31
C LYS A 104 -2.97 -22.36 18.59
N SER A 105 -3.40 -21.55 19.56
CA SER A 105 -4.07 -22.06 20.76
C SER A 105 -5.46 -22.61 20.42
N GLY A 106 -5.96 -23.53 21.23
CA GLY A 106 -7.29 -24.11 21.10
C GLY A 106 -7.26 -25.63 20.90
N SER A 107 -8.40 -26.18 20.54
CA SER A 107 -8.59 -27.63 20.41
C SER A 107 -8.18 -28.14 19.03
N TYR A 108 -7.51 -29.29 19.01
CA TYR A 108 -7.02 -29.96 17.82
C TYR A 108 -7.69 -31.32 17.68
N SER A 109 -7.92 -31.73 16.44
CA SER A 109 -8.34 -33.09 16.09
C SER A 109 -7.28 -33.75 15.22
N ILE A 110 -6.87 -34.96 15.60
CA ILE A 110 -5.87 -35.75 14.87
C ILE A 110 -6.50 -37.05 14.37
N ASN A 111 -6.57 -37.18 13.05
CA ASN A 111 -7.08 -38.35 12.35
C ASN A 111 -5.89 -39.14 11.81
N VAL A 112 -5.75 -40.40 12.19
CA VAL A 112 -4.70 -41.30 11.73
C VAL A 112 -5.36 -42.47 11.02
N LEU A 113 -5.22 -42.50 9.71
CA LEU A 113 -5.88 -43.41 8.78
C LEU A 113 -4.81 -44.26 8.08
N ILE A 114 -5.12 -45.52 7.79
CA ILE A 114 -4.18 -46.40 7.09
C ILE A 114 -4.89 -47.31 6.08
N GLY A 115 -4.17 -47.67 5.01
CA GLY A 115 -4.64 -48.56 3.95
C GLY A 115 -5.62 -47.89 2.97
N ASN A 116 -6.02 -48.66 1.95
CA ASN A 116 -6.86 -48.18 0.84
C ASN A 116 -8.27 -47.76 1.26
N SER A 117 -8.79 -48.34 2.35
CA SER A 117 -10.09 -48.02 2.93
C SER A 117 -10.06 -46.86 3.91
N PHE A 118 -8.89 -46.22 4.10
CA PHE A 118 -8.69 -45.13 5.08
C PHE A 118 -9.25 -45.49 6.46
N THR A 119 -8.82 -46.64 7.00
CA THR A 119 -9.34 -47.15 8.26
C THR A 119 -8.63 -46.46 9.43
N HIS A 120 -9.39 -45.98 10.42
CA HIS A 120 -8.84 -45.36 11.63
C HIS A 120 -8.00 -46.36 12.43
N LEU A 121 -6.85 -45.89 12.94
CA LEU A 121 -6.14 -46.58 14.00
C LEU A 121 -6.93 -46.54 15.31
N ARG A 122 -6.59 -47.43 16.25
CA ARG A 122 -7.17 -47.43 17.59
C ARG A 122 -7.06 -46.05 18.25
N GLY A 123 -8.19 -45.51 18.70
CA GLY A 123 -8.27 -44.23 19.38
C GLY A 123 -8.38 -43.01 18.45
N SER A 124 -8.24 -43.18 17.13
CA SER A 124 -8.48 -42.11 16.18
C SER A 124 -9.98 -42.00 15.84
N PRO A 125 -10.56 -40.79 15.71
CA PRO A 125 -9.92 -39.47 15.88
C PRO A 125 -9.60 -39.11 17.33
N PHE A 126 -8.46 -38.46 17.55
CA PHE A 126 -8.08 -37.91 18.85
C PHE A 126 -8.56 -36.46 18.94
N THR A 127 -9.53 -36.17 19.81
CA THR A 127 -10.16 -34.84 19.93
C THR A 127 -9.85 -34.13 21.25
N ASP A 128 -9.34 -34.85 22.26
CA ASP A 128 -9.03 -34.31 23.59
C ASP A 128 -7.64 -33.65 23.64
N ILE A 129 -7.28 -32.94 22.57
CA ILE A 129 -5.98 -32.29 22.42
C ILE A 129 -6.19 -30.78 22.48
N HIS A 130 -5.66 -30.14 23.51
CA HIS A 130 -5.75 -28.70 23.69
C HIS A 130 -4.35 -28.09 23.79
N PHE A 131 -4.11 -27.06 22.99
CA PHE A 131 -2.90 -26.25 23.05
C PHE A 131 -3.21 -24.88 23.66
N GLU A 132 -2.52 -24.51 24.73
CA GLU A 132 -2.65 -23.24 25.42
C GLU A 132 -1.69 -22.18 24.86
N PRO A 133 -2.06 -20.89 24.88
CA PRO A 133 -1.17 -19.81 24.49
C PRO A 133 0.05 -19.72 25.43
N LEU A 134 1.14 -19.13 24.95
CA LEU A 134 2.30 -18.82 25.79
C LEU A 134 2.09 -17.50 26.58
N SER A 135 3.09 -17.11 27.36
CA SER A 135 3.13 -15.79 28.01
C SER A 135 3.14 -14.64 27.00
N PRO A 136 2.71 -13.43 27.41
CA PRO A 136 2.74 -12.25 26.56
C PRO A 136 4.12 -11.97 25.98
N SER A 137 4.14 -11.63 24.69
CA SER A 137 5.31 -11.17 23.95
C SER A 137 5.16 -9.67 23.64
N PRO A 138 6.20 -8.84 23.87
CA PRO A 138 6.14 -7.40 23.57
C PRO A 138 5.99 -7.10 22.07
N TYR A 139 6.36 -8.04 21.19
CA TYR A 139 6.33 -7.85 19.74
C TYR A 139 4.94 -8.07 19.13
N GLU A 140 4.07 -8.82 19.81
CA GLU A 140 2.71 -9.14 19.37
C GLU A 140 1.64 -8.49 20.26
N THR A 141 1.97 -8.19 21.51
CA THR A 141 1.11 -7.41 22.41
C THR A 141 0.97 -5.99 21.89
N LEU A 142 -0.27 -5.49 21.85
CA LEU A 142 -0.58 -4.24 21.16
C LEU A 142 -1.70 -3.45 21.85
N LEU A 143 -1.66 -2.13 21.68
CA LEU A 143 -2.75 -1.23 22.03
C LEU A 143 -3.90 -1.40 21.02
N ILE A 144 -5.12 -1.67 21.50
CA ILE A 144 -6.33 -1.77 20.69
C ILE A 144 -6.74 -0.36 20.23
N ASN A 145 -7.32 -0.25 19.03
CA ASN A 145 -7.74 1.02 18.43
C ASN A 145 -6.61 2.05 18.33
N HIS A 146 -5.38 1.57 18.14
CA HIS A 146 -4.20 2.43 18.09
C HIS A 146 -4.32 3.53 17.02
N CYS A 147 -3.88 4.72 17.39
CA CYS A 147 -3.67 5.87 16.52
C CYS A 147 -2.40 6.62 16.93
N SER A 148 -1.72 7.19 15.93
CA SER A 148 -0.44 7.88 16.13
C SER A 148 -0.56 9.18 16.95
N THR A 149 -1.76 9.74 16.99
CA THR A 149 -2.13 10.86 17.85
C THR A 149 -3.43 10.53 18.55
N VAL A 150 -3.45 10.63 19.88
CA VAL A 150 -4.63 10.43 20.72
C VAL A 150 -5.10 11.77 21.27
N VAL A 151 -6.41 12.00 21.29
CA VAL A 151 -6.99 13.23 21.85
C VAL A 151 -7.54 12.92 23.24
N CYS A 152 -7.01 13.61 24.24
CA CYS A 152 -7.45 13.53 25.62
C CYS A 152 -8.04 14.88 26.08
N THR A 153 -8.69 14.86 27.23
CA THR A 153 -9.19 16.05 27.94
C THR A 153 -8.61 16.05 29.35
N ALA A 154 -8.03 17.17 29.76
CA ALA A 154 -7.45 17.33 31.09
C ALA A 154 -8.52 17.10 32.18
N LYS A 155 -8.10 16.53 33.32
CA LYS A 155 -8.94 16.23 34.50
C LYS A 155 -10.04 15.20 34.26
N ILE A 156 -9.96 14.45 33.17
CA ILE A 156 -10.87 13.35 32.83
C ILE A 156 -10.05 12.07 32.69
N PHE A 157 -10.61 10.94 33.17
CA PHE A 157 -10.03 9.62 32.96
C PHE A 157 -10.11 9.19 31.50
N HIS A 158 -8.98 8.77 30.95
CA HIS A 158 -8.87 8.15 29.63
C HIS A 158 -8.41 6.71 29.80
N VAL A 159 -9.00 5.81 29.01
CA VAL A 159 -8.71 4.37 29.11
C VAL A 159 -8.08 3.89 27.82
N PHE A 160 -6.93 3.22 27.96
CA PHE A 160 -6.17 2.59 26.90
C PHE A 160 -6.24 1.09 27.11
N ILE A 161 -6.73 0.34 26.12
CA ILE A 161 -6.85 -1.12 26.22
C ILE A 161 -5.70 -1.77 25.49
N ILE A 162 -4.94 -2.62 26.19
CA ILE A 162 -3.85 -3.42 25.65
C ILE A 162 -4.32 -4.86 25.54
N GLU A 163 -4.13 -5.45 24.37
CA GLU A 163 -4.39 -6.86 24.10
C GLU A 163 -3.08 -7.64 24.16
N THR A 164 -2.99 -8.55 25.13
CA THR A 164 -1.80 -9.36 25.35
C THR A 164 -1.78 -10.57 24.44
N ARG A 165 -0.69 -10.72 23.68
CA ARG A 165 -0.52 -11.78 22.71
C ARG A 165 0.82 -12.45 22.85
N ASP A 166 0.84 -13.77 22.65
CA ASP A 166 2.08 -14.53 22.64
C ASP A 166 2.87 -14.32 21.35
N GLN A 167 4.07 -14.89 21.25
CA GLN A 167 4.93 -14.80 20.07
C GLN A 167 4.34 -15.38 18.77
N PHE A 168 3.24 -16.13 18.84
CA PHE A 168 2.52 -16.65 17.68
C PHE A 168 1.24 -15.87 17.38
N GLY A 169 0.98 -14.80 18.14
CA GLY A 169 -0.18 -13.92 17.99
C GLY A 169 -1.46 -14.44 18.65
N ASN A 170 -1.39 -15.48 19.49
CA ASN A 170 -2.54 -15.98 20.25
C ASN A 170 -2.84 -15.06 21.44
N LEU A 171 -4.13 -14.88 21.77
CA LEU A 171 -4.54 -14.17 22.98
C LEU A 171 -4.03 -14.91 24.21
N CYS A 172 -3.32 -14.21 25.08
CA CYS A 172 -2.80 -14.79 26.32
C CYS A 172 -3.92 -14.99 27.34
N ARG A 173 -3.71 -15.94 28.27
CA ARG A 173 -4.53 -16.08 29.48
C ARG A 173 -3.70 -15.61 30.66
N LEU A 174 -3.93 -14.39 31.11
CA LEU A 174 -3.15 -13.73 32.16
C LEU A 174 -3.28 -14.43 33.53
N ASP A 175 -4.37 -15.17 33.75
CA ASP A 175 -4.58 -15.93 35.00
C ASP A 175 -4.21 -17.42 34.87
N SER A 176 -3.53 -17.80 33.78
CA SER A 176 -3.04 -19.18 33.62
C SER A 176 -1.84 -19.46 34.53
N PRO A 177 -1.57 -20.72 34.89
CA PRO A 177 -0.39 -21.09 35.70
C PRO A 177 0.94 -20.64 35.08
N ILE A 178 1.01 -20.52 33.75
CA ILE A 178 2.20 -20.04 33.03
C ILE A 178 2.50 -18.57 33.36
N ASN A 179 1.46 -17.80 33.73
CA ASN A 179 1.52 -16.39 34.06
C ASN A 179 1.29 -16.14 35.56
N GLU A 180 1.64 -17.09 36.43
CA GLU A 180 1.44 -16.95 37.89
C GLU A 180 2.15 -15.72 38.48
N ASN A 181 3.29 -15.33 37.91
CA ASN A 181 4.05 -14.14 38.32
C ASN A 181 3.73 -12.88 37.50
N PHE A 182 2.66 -12.90 36.71
CA PHE A 182 2.25 -11.74 35.93
C PHE A 182 1.63 -10.69 36.84
N ASP A 183 2.17 -9.47 36.80
CA ASP A 183 1.64 -8.31 37.49
C ASP A 183 1.60 -7.13 36.50
N GLU A 184 0.42 -6.60 36.23
CA GLU A 184 0.25 -5.54 35.24
C GLU A 184 1.01 -4.25 35.58
N SER A 185 1.17 -3.91 36.87
CA SER A 185 1.83 -2.68 37.30
C SER A 185 3.35 -2.79 37.34
N ALA A 186 3.87 -4.02 37.53
CA ALA A 186 5.30 -4.30 37.50
C ALA A 186 5.81 -4.64 36.10
N ASP A 187 5.00 -5.35 35.29
CA ASP A 187 5.40 -5.80 33.96
C ASP A 187 5.21 -4.72 32.89
N PHE A 188 4.19 -3.85 33.02
CA PHE A 188 3.99 -2.73 32.09
C PHE A 188 4.51 -1.43 32.67
N LYS A 189 5.09 -0.61 31.80
CA LYS A 189 5.52 0.75 32.12
C LYS A 189 5.09 1.71 31.03
N VAL A 190 4.53 2.84 31.42
CA VAL A 190 4.26 3.98 30.54
C VAL A 190 5.13 5.16 30.96
N VAL A 191 5.70 5.86 29.99
CA VAL A 191 6.46 7.10 30.17
C VAL A 191 5.79 8.21 29.36
N PHE A 192 5.62 9.38 29.97
CA PHE A 192 5.08 10.57 29.32
C PHE A 192 6.12 11.68 29.29
N THR A 193 6.37 12.24 28.11
CA THR A 193 7.26 13.40 27.92
C THR A 193 6.47 14.56 27.34
N GLU A 194 6.54 15.73 27.97
CA GLU A 194 5.96 16.94 27.40
C GLU A 194 6.80 17.42 26.21
N ILE A 195 6.19 17.47 25.01
CA ILE A 195 6.94 17.71 23.77
C ILE A 195 7.61 19.10 23.75
N PRO A 196 6.94 20.21 24.13
CA PRO A 196 7.59 21.53 24.10
C PRO A 196 8.75 21.70 25.08
N THR A 197 8.76 20.98 26.20
CA THR A 197 9.81 21.12 27.24
C THR A 197 10.83 19.99 27.22
N GLU A 198 10.53 18.90 26.50
CA GLU A 198 11.28 17.64 26.48
C GLU A 198 11.47 17.05 27.89
N LYS A 199 10.58 17.39 28.83
CA LYS A 199 10.63 16.91 30.21
C LYS A 199 9.70 15.71 30.39
N GLU A 200 10.21 14.67 31.02
CA GLU A 200 9.38 13.60 31.55
C GLU A 200 8.44 14.16 32.63
N ILE A 201 7.17 13.80 32.54
CA ILE A 201 6.14 14.25 33.47
C ILE A 201 5.54 13.05 34.20
N ASP A 202 5.26 13.24 35.47
CA ASP A 202 4.52 12.25 36.26
C ASP A 202 3.02 12.45 36.02
N VAL A 203 2.38 11.43 35.46
CA VAL A 203 0.95 11.44 35.11
C VAL A 203 0.28 10.37 35.95
N CYS A 204 -0.82 10.72 36.59
CA CYS A 204 -1.60 9.76 37.36
C CYS A 204 -2.09 8.63 36.45
N CYS A 205 -1.56 7.42 36.64
CA CYS A 205 -1.91 6.25 35.86
C CYS A 205 -2.16 5.01 36.72
N PHE A 206 -3.09 4.17 36.28
CA PHE A 206 -3.43 2.90 36.93
C PHE A 206 -3.53 1.79 35.90
N TRP A 207 -2.95 0.64 36.23
CA TRP A 207 -3.07 -0.59 35.44
C TRP A 207 -4.13 -1.48 36.08
N GLN A 208 -4.97 -2.09 35.26
CA GLN A 208 -5.99 -3.02 35.73
C GLN A 208 -6.25 -4.10 34.68
N LYS A 209 -6.35 -5.37 35.07
CA LYS A 209 -6.92 -6.41 34.20
C LYS A 209 -8.38 -6.10 33.85
N GLN A 210 -8.77 -6.35 32.60
CA GLN A 210 -10.14 -6.07 32.19
C GLN A 210 -11.11 -7.14 32.73
N ASP A 211 -12.18 -6.69 33.39
CA ASP A 211 -13.19 -7.59 33.95
C ASP A 211 -13.81 -8.49 32.86
N GLY A 212 -13.71 -9.81 33.06
CA GLY A 212 -14.27 -10.81 32.14
C GLY A 212 -13.45 -11.05 30.86
N ASP A 213 -12.30 -10.38 30.67
CA ASP A 213 -11.38 -10.62 29.56
C ASP A 213 -9.95 -10.83 30.06
N ASN A 214 -9.58 -12.10 30.27
CA ASN A 214 -8.28 -12.49 30.81
C ASN A 214 -7.12 -12.33 29.80
N SER A 215 -7.35 -11.67 28.66
CA SER A 215 -6.31 -11.37 27.67
C SER A 215 -5.99 -9.88 27.57
N ARG A 216 -6.72 -9.04 28.31
CA ARG A 216 -6.65 -7.58 28.16
C ARG A 216 -6.37 -6.86 29.45
N ILE A 217 -5.70 -5.72 29.31
CA ILE A 217 -5.31 -4.83 30.39
C ILE A 217 -5.76 -3.42 30.01
N ALA A 218 -6.32 -2.71 30.97
CA ALA A 218 -6.66 -1.30 30.89
C ALA A 218 -5.56 -0.47 31.57
N LEU A 219 -5.08 0.54 30.85
CA LEU A 219 -4.30 1.65 31.36
C LEU A 219 -5.23 2.86 31.50
N LEU A 220 -5.53 3.26 32.73
CA LEU A 220 -6.31 4.45 33.03
C LEU A 220 -5.37 5.60 33.31
N ILE A 221 -5.56 6.75 32.65
CA ILE A 221 -4.70 7.93 32.83
C ILE A 221 -5.51 9.21 33.01
N VAL A 222 -4.97 10.14 33.79
CA VAL A 222 -5.51 11.50 33.96
C VAL A 222 -4.38 12.51 33.86
N PHE A 223 -4.50 13.43 32.89
CA PHE A 223 -3.62 14.59 32.78
C PHE A 223 -4.18 15.76 33.60
N GLU A 224 -3.36 16.39 34.43
CA GLU A 224 -3.79 17.56 35.21
C GLU A 224 -3.91 18.83 34.33
N THR A 225 -3.01 18.98 33.36
CA THR A 225 -2.91 20.15 32.48
C THR A 225 -3.12 19.80 31.01
N SER A 226 -3.70 20.75 30.26
CA SER A 226 -3.73 20.68 28.80
C SER A 226 -2.32 20.86 28.24
N GLY A 227 -1.99 20.15 27.16
CA GLY A 227 -0.65 20.14 26.61
C GLY A 227 -0.51 19.12 25.49
N VAL A 228 0.72 18.96 25.01
CA VAL A 228 1.07 17.93 24.04
C VAL A 228 2.15 17.05 24.64
N TYR A 229 1.86 15.76 24.70
CA TYR A 229 2.70 14.77 25.34
C TYR A 229 3.06 13.66 24.35
N HIS A 230 4.20 13.04 24.56
CA HIS A 230 4.63 11.83 23.88
C HIS A 230 4.57 10.69 24.88
N ALA A 231 3.98 9.56 24.47
CA ALA A 231 3.77 8.39 25.32
C ALA A 231 4.53 7.19 24.77
N LEU A 232 5.25 6.50 25.66
CA LEU A 232 5.95 5.26 25.38
C LEU A 232 5.48 4.17 26.34
N ILE A 233 4.84 3.13 25.80
CA ILE A 233 4.37 1.96 26.56
C ILE A 233 5.27 0.76 26.29
N SER A 234 5.78 0.17 27.36
CA SER A 234 6.67 -0.99 27.32
C SER A 234 6.14 -2.14 28.17
N TYR A 235 6.53 -3.37 27.80
CA TYR A 235 6.31 -4.60 28.55
C TYR A 235 7.66 -5.24 28.85
N LYS A 236 7.96 -5.48 30.12
CA LYS A 236 9.23 -6.02 30.63
C LYS A 236 10.45 -5.29 30.03
N GLY A 237 10.38 -3.96 29.99
CA GLY A 237 11.43 -3.08 29.47
C GLY A 237 11.53 -3.00 27.94
N THR A 238 10.71 -3.76 27.19
CA THR A 238 10.69 -3.71 25.72
C THR A 238 9.50 -2.89 25.24
N LEU A 239 9.74 -1.91 24.36
CA LEU A 239 8.69 -1.08 23.77
C LEU A 239 7.68 -1.95 22.99
N LEU A 240 6.39 -1.72 23.20
CA LEU A 240 5.35 -2.40 22.42
C LEU A 240 5.38 -1.93 20.97
N LYS A 241 4.98 -2.82 20.03
CA LYS A 241 4.97 -2.54 18.59
C LYS A 241 4.24 -1.25 18.19
N ASN A 242 3.19 -0.89 18.92
CA ASN A 242 2.41 0.33 18.75
C ASN A 242 2.26 1.09 20.06
N GLY A 243 3.28 1.01 20.93
CA GLY A 243 3.34 1.70 22.21
C GLY A 243 3.91 3.11 22.15
N ASP A 244 4.26 3.60 20.95
CA ASP A 244 4.81 4.93 20.68
C ASP A 244 3.77 5.79 19.98
N PHE A 245 3.28 6.83 20.65
CA PHE A 245 2.28 7.74 20.11
C PHE A 245 2.26 9.10 20.82
N ASN A 246 1.68 10.10 20.16
CA ASN A 246 1.48 11.43 20.73
C ASN A 246 0.10 11.58 21.36
N ILE A 247 -0.02 12.43 22.36
CA ILE A 247 -1.26 12.78 23.04
C ILE A 247 -1.44 14.29 22.95
N VAL A 248 -2.58 14.72 22.43
CA VAL A 248 -3.04 16.11 22.46
C VAL A 248 -4.09 16.21 23.56
N CYS A 249 -3.71 16.74 24.71
CA CYS A 249 -4.59 16.92 25.85
C CYS A 249 -5.21 18.32 25.82
N LEU A 250 -6.52 18.37 25.67
CA LEU A 250 -7.31 19.59 25.57
C LEU A 250 -7.81 20.06 26.94
N THR A 251 -8.04 21.36 27.08
CA THR A 251 -8.91 21.88 28.13
C THR A 251 -10.36 21.42 27.90
N GLN A 252 -11.19 21.48 28.94
CA GLN A 252 -12.61 21.13 28.82
C GLN A 252 -13.35 21.99 27.77
N ASN A 253 -13.06 23.30 27.72
CA ASN A 253 -13.66 24.22 26.75
C ASN A 253 -13.25 23.92 25.30
N GLU A 254 -11.97 23.59 25.08
CA GLU A 254 -11.47 23.17 23.77
C GLU A 254 -12.14 21.85 23.35
N ALA A 255 -12.19 20.86 24.25
CA ALA A 255 -12.82 19.57 23.99
C ALA A 255 -14.30 19.70 23.60
N GLU A 256 -15.06 20.56 24.27
CA GLU A 256 -16.45 20.87 23.90
C GLU A 256 -16.55 21.51 22.52
N THR A 257 -15.62 22.40 22.18
CA THR A 257 -15.60 23.06 20.88
C THR A 257 -15.24 22.09 19.76
N VAL A 258 -14.25 21.22 19.98
CA VAL A 258 -13.90 20.12 19.07
C VAL A 258 -15.11 19.21 18.85
N LYS A 259 -15.79 18.80 19.93
CA LYS A 259 -17.01 17.97 19.86
C LYS A 259 -18.12 18.65 19.04
N LYS A 260 -18.34 19.95 19.21
CA LYS A 260 -19.31 20.72 18.41
C LYS A 260 -18.93 20.77 16.93
N CYS A 261 -17.65 21.00 16.62
CA CYS A 261 -17.13 20.98 15.24
C CYS A 261 -17.35 19.61 14.58
N THR A 262 -17.03 18.53 15.29
CA THR A 262 -16.98 17.20 14.70
C THR A 262 -18.34 16.51 14.61
N SER A 263 -19.25 16.75 15.56
CA SER A 263 -20.58 16.12 15.59
C SER A 263 -21.42 16.41 14.34
N TYR A 264 -21.26 17.60 13.75
CA TYR A 264 -21.99 18.00 12.54
C TYR A 264 -21.17 17.86 11.26
N SER A 265 -19.95 17.30 11.34
CA SER A 265 -19.01 17.24 10.20
C SER A 265 -18.83 18.60 9.51
N LYS A 266 -18.91 19.69 10.28
CA LYS A 266 -18.83 21.06 9.77
C LYS A 266 -17.38 21.41 9.46
N THR A 267 -17.19 22.23 8.43
CA THR A 267 -15.87 22.82 8.18
C THR A 267 -15.61 23.86 9.25
N CYS A 268 -14.46 23.77 9.93
CA CYS A 268 -14.04 24.72 10.97
C CYS A 268 -12.82 25.51 10.47
N SER A 269 -12.73 26.78 10.85
CA SER A 269 -11.68 27.70 10.42
C SER A 269 -10.91 28.29 11.59
N PHE A 270 -9.59 28.35 11.50
CA PHE A 270 -8.71 28.85 12.56
C PHE A 270 -7.68 29.84 12.01
N ASN A 271 -7.45 30.94 12.71
CA ASN A 271 -6.41 31.90 12.35
C ASN A 271 -5.02 31.33 12.72
N ALA A 272 -4.06 31.49 11.81
CA ALA A 272 -2.69 31.07 12.01
C ALA A 272 -1.71 32.02 11.31
N LYS A 273 -0.42 31.88 11.64
CA LYS A 273 0.68 32.51 10.92
C LYS A 273 1.52 31.43 10.26
N LEU A 274 1.76 31.57 8.97
CA LEU A 274 2.62 30.68 8.17
C LEU A 274 4.02 31.26 8.06
N LEU A 275 5.04 30.44 8.33
CA LEU A 275 6.42 30.81 8.09
C LEU A 275 6.70 30.78 6.58
N CYS A 276 7.17 31.91 6.04
CA CYS A 276 7.61 31.99 4.65
C CYS A 276 9.15 31.99 4.64
N LEU A 277 9.76 30.95 4.06
CA LEU A 277 11.20 30.96 3.77
C LEU A 277 11.45 31.94 2.62
N SER A 278 12.18 33.03 2.86
CA SER A 278 12.60 33.93 1.79
C SER A 278 13.72 33.26 1.00
N GLN A 279 13.47 32.93 -0.28
CA GLN A 279 14.47 32.34 -1.18
C GLN A 279 15.52 33.35 -1.69
N HIS A 280 15.57 34.57 -1.16
CA HIS A 280 16.65 35.50 -1.48
C HIS A 280 17.84 35.26 -0.55
N GLN A 281 18.83 34.53 -1.05
CA GLN A 281 20.21 34.66 -0.58
C GLN A 281 20.67 36.09 -0.92
N SER A 282 20.51 37.03 0.02
CA SER A 282 21.37 38.20 0.06
C SER A 282 22.72 37.77 0.62
N ASN A 283 23.82 38.24 0.02
CA ASN A 283 25.21 37.99 0.45
C ASN A 283 25.57 38.53 1.85
N GLU A 284 24.59 38.81 2.70
CA GLU A 284 24.75 39.17 4.10
C GLU A 284 23.87 38.22 4.94
N GLY A 285 24.52 37.42 5.79
CA GLY A 285 24.00 36.21 6.45
C GLY A 285 22.86 36.38 7.47
N CYS A 286 21.79 37.12 7.16
CA CYS A 286 20.56 37.13 7.94
C CYS A 286 19.35 36.68 7.10
N GLN A 287 18.93 35.42 7.27
CA GLN A 287 17.63 34.96 6.79
C GLN A 287 16.51 35.71 7.54
N SER A 288 15.80 36.61 6.86
CA SER A 288 14.64 37.29 7.47
C SER A 288 13.42 36.36 7.39
N HIS A 289 13.00 35.78 8.51
CA HIS A 289 11.77 35.01 8.61
C HIS A 289 10.54 35.93 8.55
N LYS A 290 9.77 35.88 7.44
CA LYS A 290 8.53 36.67 7.30
C LYS A 290 7.30 35.79 7.57
N TRP A 291 6.52 36.16 8.57
CA TRP A 291 5.27 35.49 8.92
C TRP A 291 4.09 36.09 8.13
N LYS A 292 3.29 35.22 7.51
CA LYS A 292 2.08 35.60 6.78
C LYS A 292 0.84 35.16 7.54
N ASN A 293 -0.15 36.05 7.65
CA ASN A 293 -1.44 35.69 8.24
C ASN A 293 -2.20 34.76 7.28
N VAL A 294 -2.59 33.60 7.78
CA VAL A 294 -3.34 32.59 7.03
C VAL A 294 -4.51 32.09 7.86
N CYS A 295 -5.45 31.42 7.18
CA CYS A 295 -6.56 30.74 7.82
C CYS A 295 -6.53 29.25 7.43
N CYS A 296 -6.63 28.40 8.45
CA CYS A 296 -6.65 26.95 8.34
C CYS A 296 -8.11 26.47 8.35
N TYR A 297 -8.56 25.85 7.26
CA TYR A 297 -9.90 25.28 7.11
C TYR A 297 -9.83 23.77 7.19
N ILE A 298 -10.43 23.18 8.23
CA ILE A 298 -10.46 21.72 8.42
C ILE A 298 -11.86 21.22 8.11
N SER A 299 -11.95 20.22 7.25
CA SER A 299 -13.17 19.51 6.87
C SER A 299 -12.98 17.99 7.04
N PRO A 300 -14.05 17.18 6.97
CA PRO A 300 -13.93 15.72 7.00
C PRO A 300 -13.08 15.09 5.87
N LYS A 301 -12.70 15.87 4.84
CA LYS A 301 -11.93 15.38 3.69
C LYS A 301 -10.50 15.92 3.64
N GLN A 302 -10.31 17.17 4.07
CA GLN A 302 -9.06 17.90 3.88
C GLN A 302 -8.88 19.07 4.85
N LEU A 303 -7.62 19.44 5.07
CA LEU A 303 -7.15 20.67 5.70
C LEU A 303 -6.61 21.59 4.61
N ILE A 304 -7.18 22.79 4.47
CA ILE A 304 -6.81 23.78 3.46
C ILE A 304 -6.22 25.00 4.16
N ILE A 305 -5.14 25.55 3.61
CA ILE A 305 -4.56 26.79 4.10
C ILE A 305 -4.72 27.88 3.05
N LYS A 306 -5.27 29.00 3.47
CA LYS A 306 -5.50 30.17 2.62
C LYS A 306 -4.91 31.43 3.23
N GLU A 307 -4.26 32.22 2.40
CA GLU A 307 -3.86 33.61 2.69
C GLU A 307 -4.98 34.54 2.21
N PHE A 308 -5.21 35.68 2.88
CA PHE A 308 -6.19 36.66 2.43
C PHE A 308 -5.50 37.91 1.88
N ILE A 309 -5.52 38.06 0.56
CA ILE A 309 -5.04 39.28 -0.12
C ILE A 309 -6.10 40.38 0.09
N PHE A 310 -5.63 41.60 0.40
CA PHE A 310 -6.49 42.75 0.73
C PHE A 310 -7.51 42.49 1.86
N LYS A 311 -7.28 41.47 2.70
CA LYS A 311 -8.18 41.01 3.78
C LYS A 311 -9.51 40.37 3.35
N PHE A 312 -9.81 40.22 2.05
CA PHE A 312 -11.05 39.60 1.58
C PHE A 312 -10.90 38.63 0.39
N ILE A 313 -9.81 38.67 -0.37
CA ILE A 313 -9.60 37.75 -1.50
C ILE A 313 -8.83 36.51 -1.00
N PRO A 314 -9.46 35.33 -0.92
CA PRO A 314 -8.77 34.12 -0.45
C PRO A 314 -7.84 33.58 -1.54
N LYS A 315 -6.53 33.59 -1.28
CA LYS A 315 -5.50 32.89 -2.06
C LYS A 315 -5.24 31.52 -1.45
N HIS A 316 -5.46 30.45 -2.22
CA HIS A 316 -5.09 29.10 -1.83
C HIS A 316 -3.56 28.96 -1.76
N ILE A 317 -3.06 28.41 -0.64
CA ILE A 317 -1.63 28.15 -0.44
C ILE A 317 -1.35 26.67 -0.62
N THR A 318 -2.05 25.82 0.14
CA THR A 318 -1.86 24.37 0.09
C THR A 318 -3.07 23.63 0.65
N THR A 319 -3.12 22.32 0.39
CA THR A 319 -4.14 21.41 0.93
C THR A 319 -3.48 20.11 1.35
N PHE A 320 -3.82 19.65 2.54
CA PHE A 320 -3.48 18.36 3.09
C PHE A 320 -4.73 17.50 3.14
N ARG A 321 -4.65 16.28 2.63
CA ARG A 321 -5.77 15.34 2.75
C ARG A 321 -5.83 14.76 4.16
N LEU A 322 -7.05 14.40 4.61
CA LEU A 322 -7.22 13.66 5.86
C LEU A 322 -6.85 12.19 5.64
N LEU A 323 -5.57 11.89 5.87
CA LEU A 323 -4.94 10.59 5.70
C LEU A 323 -3.99 10.31 6.87
N PRO A 324 -3.72 9.04 7.21
CA PRO A 324 -2.73 8.71 8.24
C PRO A 324 -1.30 9.17 7.91
N SER A 325 -0.99 9.43 6.63
CA SER A 325 0.31 9.94 6.18
C SER A 325 0.51 11.44 6.45
N THR A 326 -0.57 12.19 6.69
CA THR A 326 -0.49 13.61 7.08
C THR A 326 -0.18 13.67 8.57
N LYS A 327 1.04 14.04 8.91
CA LYS A 327 1.55 14.10 10.28
C LYS A 327 1.66 15.54 10.76
N PHE A 328 1.47 15.69 12.06
CA PHE A 328 1.68 16.94 12.79
C PHE A 328 2.86 16.74 13.72
N TYR A 329 3.84 17.63 13.63
CA TYR A 329 4.97 17.67 14.54
C TYR A 329 4.91 18.96 15.33
N PHE A 330 5.10 18.86 16.63
CA PHE A 330 5.20 20.01 17.52
C PHE A 330 6.69 20.29 17.71
N VAL A 331 7.13 21.47 17.28
CA VAL A 331 8.55 21.82 17.22
C VAL A 331 8.77 23.09 18.03
N LYS A 332 9.86 23.13 18.78
CA LYS A 332 10.37 24.32 19.47
C LYS A 332 11.60 24.84 18.74
N ASN A 333 11.70 26.16 18.54
CA ASN A 333 12.86 26.74 17.84
C ASN A 333 13.84 27.25 18.90
N PRO A 334 15.02 26.62 19.03
CA PRO A 334 16.01 27.05 20.01
C PRO A 334 16.66 28.40 19.67
N ASN A 335 16.48 28.93 18.45
CA ASN A 335 17.15 30.15 17.98
C ASN A 335 16.39 31.45 18.31
N PHE A 336 15.28 31.40 19.06
CA PHE A 336 14.57 32.61 19.53
C PHE A 336 14.83 32.85 21.03
N PRO A 337 15.31 34.04 21.43
CA PRO A 337 15.45 34.37 22.84
C PRO A 337 14.06 34.54 23.49
N PRO A 338 13.90 34.20 24.79
CA PRO A 338 12.63 34.34 25.49
C PRO A 338 12.13 35.77 25.38
N SER A 339 10.90 35.94 24.92
CA SER A 339 10.29 37.26 24.75
C SER A 339 10.06 37.90 26.12
N ASN A 340 11.01 38.71 26.59
CA ASN A 340 10.81 39.65 27.70
C ASN A 340 9.94 40.83 27.21
N ASN A 341 8.64 40.60 26.98
CA ASN A 341 7.70 41.67 26.71
C ASN A 341 7.09 42.19 28.02
N ASN A 342 7.85 43.04 28.72
CA ASN A 342 7.33 43.87 29.81
C ASN A 342 7.02 45.32 29.37
N ASN A 343 7.05 45.64 28.08
CA ASN A 343 6.65 46.97 27.60
C ASN A 343 5.97 46.84 26.24
N PHE A 344 4.65 47.03 26.17
CA PHE A 344 3.99 47.93 25.20
C PHE A 344 2.47 48.00 25.44
N ASP A 345 2.06 49.21 25.83
CA ASP A 345 0.79 49.91 25.60
C ASP A 345 -0.54 49.15 25.64
N SER A 346 -1.20 49.33 26.79
CA SER A 346 -2.64 49.29 26.93
C SER A 346 -3.32 50.32 26.03
N LYS A 347 -3.82 49.90 24.85
CA LYS A 347 -5.04 50.42 24.18
C LYS A 347 -5.23 49.79 22.78
N SER A 348 -5.57 48.49 22.73
CA SER A 348 -6.46 47.96 21.67
C SER A 348 -7.03 46.60 22.07
N SER A 349 -8.35 46.54 22.13
CA SER A 349 -9.17 45.40 22.51
C SER A 349 -8.96 44.18 21.58
N SER A 350 -8.90 42.98 22.16
CA SER A 350 -8.92 41.64 21.51
C SER A 350 -7.68 41.18 20.72
N CYS A 351 -6.48 41.47 21.19
CA CYS A 351 -5.25 40.99 20.55
C CYS A 351 -4.96 39.52 20.95
N ILE A 352 -5.17 38.58 20.03
CA ILE A 352 -4.74 37.19 20.17
C ILE A 352 -3.19 37.17 20.25
N SER A 353 -2.63 36.80 21.41
CA SER A 353 -1.18 36.66 21.59
C SER A 353 -0.70 35.33 20.99
N TYR A 354 0.33 35.38 20.14
CA TYR A 354 0.97 34.21 19.57
C TYR A 354 2.28 33.93 20.33
N ASN A 355 2.47 32.71 20.83
CA ASN A 355 3.78 32.28 21.32
C ASN A 355 4.67 31.95 20.11
N HIS A 356 5.73 32.73 19.91
CA HIS A 356 6.63 32.60 18.76
C HIS A 356 7.67 31.49 18.91
N GLU A 357 7.72 30.80 20.05
CA GLU A 357 8.69 29.72 20.33
C GLU A 357 8.19 28.33 19.95
N GLU A 358 6.89 28.17 19.64
CA GLU A 358 6.26 26.87 19.44
C GLU A 358 5.46 26.82 18.13
N PHE A 359 5.94 26.04 17.15
CA PHE A 359 5.27 25.83 15.85
C PHE A 359 4.69 24.43 15.76
N MET A 360 3.71 24.32 14.87
CA MET A 360 3.18 23.07 14.39
C MET A 360 3.59 22.90 12.93
N MET A 361 4.40 21.88 12.65
CA MET A 361 4.76 21.49 11.29
C MET A 361 3.73 20.48 10.77
N ILE A 362 3.28 20.68 9.52
CA ILE A 362 2.40 19.74 8.82
C ILE A 362 3.16 19.16 7.63
N ASP A 363 3.21 17.84 7.55
CA ASP A 363 3.87 17.09 6.49
C ASP A 363 2.97 15.95 6.01
N ASP A 364 2.84 15.77 4.70
CA ASP A 364 2.16 14.62 4.08
C ASP A 364 3.08 13.73 3.25
N GLY A 365 4.39 14.00 3.30
CA GLY A 365 5.44 13.31 2.55
C GLY A 365 5.38 13.52 1.04
N SER A 366 4.50 14.39 0.54
CA SER A 366 4.26 14.62 -0.90
C SER A 366 4.57 16.03 -1.34
N GLN A 367 4.47 17.01 -0.45
CA GLN A 367 4.85 18.40 -0.68
C GLN A 367 5.80 18.90 0.40
N SER A 368 6.41 20.07 0.18
CA SER A 368 7.24 20.70 1.21
C SER A 368 6.45 20.86 2.51
N PRO A 369 7.00 20.43 3.65
CA PRO A 369 6.38 20.67 4.94
C PRO A 369 6.18 22.16 5.17
N ILE A 370 5.14 22.50 5.93
CA ILE A 370 4.85 23.88 6.30
C ILE A 370 4.89 24.05 7.82
N GLU A 371 5.28 25.23 8.26
CA GLU A 371 5.33 25.58 9.68
C GLU A 371 4.30 26.66 10.00
N LEU A 372 3.46 26.37 11.00
CA LEU A 372 2.36 27.23 11.41
C LEU A 372 2.46 27.57 12.90
N ILE A 373 2.14 28.81 13.23
CA ILE A 373 1.84 29.21 14.61
C ILE A 373 0.34 29.51 14.71
N SER A 374 -0.34 28.83 15.63
CA SER A 374 -1.73 29.11 15.96
C SER A 374 -1.96 28.90 17.46
N PRO A 375 -2.70 29.81 18.13
CA PRO A 375 -3.08 29.62 19.53
C PRO A 375 -4.06 28.46 19.67
N GLN A 376 -4.71 28.03 18.58
CA GLN A 376 -5.62 26.89 18.54
C GLN A 376 -4.98 25.65 17.89
N ARG A 377 -3.64 25.52 17.89
CA ARG A 377 -2.96 24.38 17.26
C ARG A 377 -3.46 23.02 17.77
N ASN A 378 -3.68 22.89 19.08
CA ASN A 378 -4.15 21.65 19.69
C ASN A 378 -5.55 21.27 19.19
N MET A 379 -6.44 22.26 19.06
CA MET A 379 -7.78 22.05 18.48
C MET A 379 -7.71 21.67 17.00
N ILE A 380 -6.80 22.28 16.22
CA ILE A 380 -6.59 21.94 14.81
C ILE A 380 -6.22 20.46 14.68
N VAL A 381 -5.22 20.02 15.44
CA VAL A 381 -4.77 18.61 15.44
C VAL A 381 -5.87 17.68 15.95
N ALA A 382 -6.59 18.07 17.00
CA ALA A 382 -7.67 17.25 17.56
C ALA A 382 -8.84 17.06 16.58
N ILE A 383 -9.29 18.13 15.90
CA ILE A 383 -10.35 18.05 14.89
C ILE A 383 -9.89 17.21 13.70
N PHE A 384 -8.65 17.40 13.24
CA PHE A 384 -8.07 16.59 12.18
C PHE A 384 -8.08 15.11 12.57
N THR A 385 -7.55 14.79 13.75
CA THR A 385 -7.45 13.42 14.29
C THR A 385 -8.83 12.78 14.39
N HIS A 386 -9.81 13.49 14.94
CA HIS A 386 -11.17 12.98 15.07
C HIS A 386 -11.82 12.69 13.71
N PHE A 387 -11.71 13.60 12.74
CA PHE A 387 -12.23 13.35 11.39
C PHE A 387 -11.50 12.19 10.69
N LEU A 388 -10.19 12.06 10.87
CA LEU A 388 -9.40 10.95 10.35
C LEU A 388 -9.91 9.62 10.94
N LEU A 389 -10.01 9.52 12.26
CA LEU A 389 -10.46 8.31 12.95
C LEU A 389 -11.88 7.91 12.54
N ASN A 390 -12.81 8.86 12.45
CA ASN A 390 -14.16 8.57 11.95
C ASN A 390 -14.17 8.02 10.52
N ARG A 391 -13.22 8.44 9.68
CA ARG A 391 -13.11 7.97 8.28
C ARG A 391 -12.51 6.57 8.17
N ILE A 392 -11.64 6.18 9.10
CA ILE A 392 -10.90 4.91 9.04
C ILE A 392 -11.43 3.84 10.00
N GLY A 393 -12.49 4.13 10.76
CA GLY A 393 -13.13 3.16 11.65
C GLY A 393 -12.58 3.16 13.08
N GLY A 394 -11.97 4.26 13.51
CA GLY A 394 -11.47 4.45 14.88
C GLY A 394 -10.05 3.94 15.13
N SER A 395 -9.39 3.34 14.15
CA SER A 395 -8.03 2.82 14.31
C SER A 395 -7.17 2.96 13.04
N GLU A 396 -5.88 3.15 13.22
CA GLU A 396 -4.89 3.14 12.14
C GLU A 396 -4.41 1.73 11.75
N THR A 397 -4.73 0.69 12.53
CA THR A 397 -4.29 -0.69 12.23
C THR A 397 -4.91 -1.19 10.93
N PHE A 398 -4.18 -2.00 10.17
CA PHE A 398 -4.70 -2.53 8.90
C PHE A 398 -5.96 -3.37 9.09
N ARG A 399 -5.98 -4.18 10.16
CA ARG A 399 -7.08 -5.12 10.42
C ARG A 399 -8.37 -4.39 10.74
N ASP A 400 -8.32 -3.40 11.62
CA ASP A 400 -9.50 -2.62 12.01
C ASP A 400 -10.02 -1.79 10.82
N LYS A 401 -9.13 -1.18 10.05
CA LYS A 401 -9.49 -0.48 8.80
C LYS A 401 -10.16 -1.41 7.79
N GLN A 402 -9.65 -2.63 7.65
CA GLN A 402 -10.23 -3.64 6.76
C GLN A 402 -11.63 -4.06 7.22
N ASP A 403 -11.80 -4.35 8.51
CA ASP A 403 -13.08 -4.79 9.07
C ASP A 403 -14.12 -3.64 9.01
N PHE A 404 -13.71 -2.40 9.28
CA PHE A 404 -14.53 -1.21 9.08
C PHE A 404 -14.91 -1.01 7.61
N PHE A 405 -13.96 -1.07 6.69
CA PHE A 405 -14.21 -0.95 5.25
C PHE A 405 -15.23 -2.00 4.78
N TYR A 406 -15.06 -3.27 5.16
CA TYR A 406 -16.01 -4.32 4.82
C TYR A 406 -17.40 -4.09 5.44
N SER A 407 -17.48 -3.57 6.66
CA SER A 407 -18.75 -3.13 7.27
C SER A 407 -19.44 -2.06 6.41
N GLU A 408 -18.72 -1.01 6.03
CA GLU A 408 -19.29 0.10 5.26
C GLU A 408 -19.73 -0.33 3.85
N VAL A 409 -18.95 -1.19 3.18
CA VAL A 409 -19.34 -1.80 1.90
C VAL A 409 -20.66 -2.56 2.04
N ARG A 410 -20.79 -3.43 3.06
CA ARG A 410 -22.04 -4.18 3.28
C ARG A 410 -23.22 -3.25 3.56
N LYS A 411 -23.05 -2.24 4.42
CA LYS A 411 -24.10 -1.25 4.73
C LYS A 411 -24.55 -0.49 3.48
N PHE A 412 -23.61 -0.04 2.65
CA PHE A 412 -23.90 0.68 1.41
C PHE A 412 -24.75 -0.18 0.46
N HIS A 413 -24.36 -1.44 0.23
CA HIS A 413 -25.12 -2.32 -0.66
C HIS A 413 -26.48 -2.71 -0.07
N HIS A 414 -26.58 -2.89 1.25
CA HIS A 414 -27.87 -3.18 1.91
C HIS A 414 -28.86 -2.03 1.76
N LYS A 415 -28.42 -0.78 1.93
CA LYS A 415 -29.27 0.42 1.80
C LYS A 415 -29.79 0.64 0.38
N ASN A 416 -29.03 0.20 -0.64
CA ASN A 416 -29.39 0.36 -2.04
C ASN A 416 -30.29 -0.78 -2.56
N ASN A 417 -31.05 -1.46 -1.68
CA ASN A 417 -31.96 -2.57 -2.00
C ASN A 417 -31.32 -3.69 -2.83
N PHE A 418 -30.02 -3.94 -2.62
CA PHE A 418 -29.32 -4.99 -3.33
C PHE A 418 -29.79 -6.38 -2.86
N THR A 419 -30.28 -7.19 -3.79
CA THR A 419 -30.72 -8.56 -3.51
C THR A 419 -29.52 -9.52 -3.61
N PRO A 420 -29.15 -10.26 -2.54
CA PRO A 420 -28.12 -11.29 -2.60
C PRO A 420 -28.60 -12.47 -3.47
N GLY A 421 -28.41 -12.33 -4.78
CA GLY A 421 -28.70 -13.35 -5.78
C GLY A 421 -27.43 -14.02 -6.32
N LYS A 422 -27.65 -15.06 -7.12
CA LYS A 422 -26.60 -15.71 -7.91
C LYS A 422 -26.80 -15.37 -9.39
N ILE A 423 -25.72 -15.36 -10.16
CA ILE A 423 -25.77 -15.27 -11.62
C ILE A 423 -24.88 -16.34 -12.21
N HIS A 424 -25.42 -17.01 -13.22
CA HIS A 424 -24.75 -18.06 -13.96
C HIS A 424 -24.02 -17.48 -15.16
N LEU A 425 -22.70 -17.67 -15.24
CA LEU A 425 -21.84 -17.12 -16.28
C LEU A 425 -21.20 -18.26 -17.08
N LYS A 426 -21.57 -18.36 -18.36
CA LYS A 426 -20.99 -19.31 -19.31
C LYS A 426 -19.81 -18.69 -20.03
N ILE A 427 -18.62 -19.25 -19.86
CA ILE A 427 -17.36 -18.64 -20.27
C ILE A 427 -16.56 -19.63 -21.12
N SER A 428 -15.93 -19.15 -22.19
CA SER A 428 -15.01 -19.95 -23.02
C SER A 428 -13.57 -19.72 -22.55
N ARG A 429 -12.78 -20.79 -22.45
CA ARG A 429 -11.35 -20.67 -22.11
C ARG A 429 -10.55 -19.99 -23.22
N ASP A 430 -10.90 -20.25 -24.47
CA ASP A 430 -10.18 -19.72 -25.66
C ASP A 430 -10.37 -18.20 -25.82
N SER A 431 -11.49 -17.66 -25.34
CA SER A 431 -11.83 -16.24 -25.42
C SER A 431 -12.27 -15.71 -24.05
N LEU A 432 -11.42 -15.96 -23.04
CA LEU A 432 -11.76 -15.76 -21.64
C LEU A 432 -12.22 -14.33 -21.32
N LEU A 433 -11.44 -13.32 -21.71
CA LEU A 433 -11.76 -11.92 -21.41
C LEU A 433 -13.04 -11.47 -22.12
N GLU A 434 -13.13 -11.70 -23.43
CA GLU A 434 -14.28 -11.27 -24.24
C GLU A 434 -15.58 -11.94 -23.80
N THR A 435 -15.57 -13.25 -23.55
CA THR A 435 -16.77 -13.96 -23.09
C THR A 435 -17.16 -13.57 -21.67
N SER A 436 -16.19 -13.28 -20.79
CA SER A 436 -16.46 -12.75 -19.45
C SER A 436 -17.11 -11.37 -19.49
N MET A 437 -16.59 -10.46 -20.33
CA MET A 437 -17.16 -9.13 -20.53
C MET A 437 -18.58 -9.20 -21.08
N ARG A 438 -18.83 -10.10 -22.04
CA ARG A 438 -20.16 -10.26 -22.68
C ARG A 438 -21.18 -10.95 -21.76
N ALA A 439 -20.74 -11.81 -20.84
CA ALA A 439 -21.61 -12.53 -19.92
C ALA A 439 -22.21 -11.61 -18.83
N ILE A 440 -21.50 -10.55 -18.43
CA ILE A 440 -21.93 -9.62 -17.38
C ILE A 440 -22.62 -8.41 -18.02
N LYS A 441 -23.96 -8.37 -17.98
CA LYS A 441 -24.76 -7.43 -18.76
C LYS A 441 -25.09 -6.13 -18.04
N SER A 442 -25.25 -6.15 -16.72
CA SER A 442 -25.71 -4.99 -15.95
C SER A 442 -24.83 -4.70 -14.73
N GLN A 443 -24.89 -3.45 -14.25
CA GLN A 443 -24.22 -3.04 -13.01
C GLN A 443 -24.70 -3.85 -11.80
N SER A 444 -25.99 -4.24 -11.78
CA SER A 444 -26.57 -5.04 -10.71
C SER A 444 -25.99 -6.46 -10.65
N ASP A 445 -25.53 -7.00 -11.78
CA ASP A 445 -24.98 -8.35 -11.84
C ASP A 445 -23.66 -8.45 -11.08
N TRP A 446 -22.82 -7.41 -11.13
CA TRP A 446 -21.57 -7.36 -10.36
C TRP A 446 -21.78 -7.56 -8.87
N CYS A 447 -22.93 -7.19 -8.33
CA CYS A 447 -23.19 -7.36 -6.92
C CYS A 447 -23.61 -8.82 -6.57
N LYS A 448 -24.09 -9.61 -7.54
CA LYS A 448 -24.52 -11.01 -7.35
C LYS A 448 -23.33 -11.97 -7.22
N LYS A 449 -23.56 -13.14 -6.63
CA LYS A 449 -22.54 -14.21 -6.57
C LYS A 449 -22.39 -14.85 -7.95
N PHE A 450 -21.17 -14.86 -8.49
CA PHE A 450 -20.87 -15.49 -9.78
C PHE A 450 -20.77 -17.01 -9.64
N GLU A 451 -21.52 -17.74 -10.45
CA GLU A 451 -21.41 -19.18 -10.66
C GLU A 451 -20.86 -19.40 -12.07
N ILE A 452 -19.63 -19.91 -12.15
CA ILE A 452 -18.87 -20.00 -13.41
C ILE A 452 -19.03 -21.40 -14.01
N GLU A 453 -19.48 -21.47 -15.26
CA GLU A 453 -19.48 -22.68 -16.09
C GLU A 453 -18.54 -22.46 -17.29
N PHE A 454 -17.53 -23.32 -17.42
CA PHE A 454 -16.69 -23.35 -18.62
C PHE A 454 -17.37 -24.19 -19.71
N PHE A 455 -17.38 -23.67 -20.94
CA PHE A 455 -18.08 -24.33 -22.05
C PHE A 455 -17.54 -25.75 -22.29
N GLY A 456 -18.43 -26.74 -22.25
CA GLY A 456 -18.09 -28.15 -22.49
C GLY A 456 -17.43 -28.87 -21.30
N GLU A 457 -17.35 -28.24 -20.13
CA GLU A 457 -16.72 -28.82 -18.93
C GLU A 457 -17.75 -29.12 -17.83
N ASN A 458 -17.68 -30.31 -17.24
CA ASN A 458 -18.50 -30.66 -16.08
C ASN A 458 -17.90 -30.07 -14.81
N GLY A 459 -18.57 -29.06 -14.25
CA GLY A 459 -18.18 -28.45 -12.98
C GLY A 459 -18.53 -29.31 -11.77
N ILE A 460 -17.55 -29.55 -10.87
CA ILE A 460 -17.77 -30.28 -9.60
C ILE A 460 -18.14 -29.32 -8.46
N ASP A 461 -17.49 -28.15 -8.38
CA ASP A 461 -17.73 -27.13 -7.33
C ASP A 461 -17.66 -25.71 -7.91
N TRP A 462 -18.74 -24.95 -7.74
CA TRP A 462 -18.83 -23.54 -8.12
C TRP A 462 -17.79 -22.65 -7.42
N GLY A 463 -17.40 -23.00 -6.19
CA GLY A 463 -16.36 -22.30 -5.44
C GLY A 463 -14.99 -22.42 -6.08
N GLY A 464 -14.58 -23.64 -6.43
CA GLY A 464 -13.36 -23.94 -7.17
C GLY A 464 -13.30 -23.25 -8.53
N LEU A 465 -14.34 -23.42 -9.35
CA LEU A 465 -14.41 -22.85 -10.71
C LEU A 465 -14.33 -21.32 -10.70
N ARG A 466 -14.98 -20.66 -9.72
CA ARG A 466 -14.88 -19.21 -9.56
C ARG A 466 -13.46 -18.77 -9.23
N ARG A 467 -12.76 -19.45 -8.30
CA ARG A 467 -11.36 -19.11 -7.95
C ARG A 467 -10.43 -19.31 -9.15
N GLU A 468 -10.65 -20.38 -9.90
CA GLU A 468 -9.92 -20.65 -11.15
C GLU A 468 -10.14 -19.53 -12.17
N TRP A 469 -11.40 -19.15 -12.43
CA TRP A 469 -11.75 -18.06 -13.34
C TRP A 469 -11.03 -16.75 -12.97
N TYR A 470 -11.05 -16.35 -11.70
CA TYR A 470 -10.29 -15.18 -11.23
C TYR A 470 -8.80 -15.31 -11.53
N THR A 471 -8.22 -16.48 -11.29
CA THR A 471 -6.78 -16.72 -11.45
C THR A 471 -6.36 -16.56 -12.91
N ILE A 472 -7.08 -17.21 -13.83
CA ILE A 472 -6.75 -17.16 -15.26
C ILE A 472 -7.06 -15.76 -15.82
N LEU A 473 -8.18 -15.14 -15.42
CA LEU A 473 -8.56 -13.81 -15.90
C LEU A 473 -7.59 -12.72 -15.43
N CYS A 474 -7.11 -12.79 -14.19
CA CYS A 474 -6.05 -11.90 -13.70
C CYS A 474 -4.78 -12.06 -14.53
N LYS A 475 -4.37 -13.30 -14.84
CA LYS A 475 -3.22 -13.55 -15.71
C LYS A 475 -3.43 -12.96 -17.10
N THR A 476 -4.60 -13.12 -17.70
CA THR A 476 -4.91 -12.58 -19.04
C THR A 476 -4.90 -11.05 -19.08
N MET A 477 -5.35 -10.35 -18.02
CA MET A 477 -5.45 -8.89 -18.02
C MET A 477 -4.22 -8.17 -17.49
N PHE A 478 -3.54 -8.74 -16.50
CA PHE A 478 -2.51 -8.03 -15.71
C PHE A 478 -1.09 -8.51 -15.99
N ASP A 479 -0.89 -9.65 -16.66
CA ASP A 479 0.44 -10.15 -16.98
C ASP A 479 0.86 -9.72 -18.39
N PRO A 480 1.77 -8.74 -18.54
CA PRO A 480 2.46 -8.51 -19.80
C PRO A 480 3.37 -9.71 -20.07
N GLN A 481 2.83 -10.73 -20.73
CA GLN A 481 3.64 -11.76 -21.39
C GLN A 481 4.25 -11.14 -22.66
N ASN A 482 5.29 -11.78 -23.22
CA ASN A 482 5.98 -11.42 -24.46
C ASN A 482 5.05 -11.46 -25.71
N LYS A 483 3.94 -10.75 -25.66
CA LYS A 483 3.13 -10.29 -26.78
C LYS A 483 3.63 -8.89 -27.13
N ASP A 484 3.37 -8.43 -28.34
CA ASP A 484 3.70 -7.07 -28.75
C ASP A 484 3.27 -6.07 -27.68
N GLU A 485 4.16 -5.16 -27.30
CA GLU A 485 3.97 -4.22 -26.19
C GLU A 485 2.67 -3.41 -26.34
N ASN A 486 2.18 -3.23 -27.56
CA ASN A 486 0.94 -2.51 -27.87
C ASN A 486 -0.35 -3.29 -27.59
N ASP A 487 -0.31 -4.62 -27.40
CA ASP A 487 -1.51 -5.45 -27.17
C ASP A 487 -1.74 -5.80 -25.68
N SER A 488 -0.76 -5.50 -24.81
CA SER A 488 -0.89 -5.72 -23.37
C SER A 488 -1.52 -4.53 -22.65
N MET A 489 -2.52 -4.78 -21.79
CA MET A 489 -3.21 -3.75 -21.01
C MET A 489 -2.34 -3.12 -19.92
N PHE A 490 -1.38 -3.87 -19.40
CA PHE A 490 -0.38 -3.39 -18.45
C PHE A 490 1.01 -3.63 -19.00
N MET A 491 1.96 -2.81 -18.59
CA MET A 491 3.38 -2.93 -18.89
C MET A 491 4.19 -3.03 -17.59
N ARG A 492 5.49 -3.32 -17.72
CA ARG A 492 6.46 -3.17 -16.63
C ARG A 492 7.48 -2.14 -17.07
N PHE A 493 7.93 -1.27 -16.17
CA PHE A 493 9.01 -0.32 -16.47
C PHE A 493 10.34 -1.03 -16.76
N LYS A 494 10.52 -2.22 -16.17
CA LYS A 494 11.68 -3.09 -16.40
C LYS A 494 11.25 -4.47 -16.88
N ASN A 495 12.13 -5.13 -17.62
CA ASN A 495 11.92 -6.50 -18.09
C ASN A 495 12.16 -7.55 -16.98
N ASP A 496 11.49 -7.38 -15.83
CA ASP A 496 11.48 -8.32 -14.70
C ASP A 496 10.15 -9.04 -14.65
N LYS A 497 10.17 -10.38 -14.75
CA LYS A 497 8.96 -11.22 -14.68
C LYS A 497 8.19 -11.08 -13.37
N GLN A 498 8.86 -10.69 -12.28
CA GLN A 498 8.23 -10.47 -10.97
C GLN A 498 7.99 -9.00 -10.65
N GLY A 499 8.33 -8.10 -11.59
CA GLY A 499 8.25 -6.65 -11.42
C GLY A 499 6.84 -6.12 -11.26
N LEU A 500 6.75 -4.88 -10.80
CA LEU A 500 5.48 -4.17 -10.65
C LEU A 500 4.91 -3.84 -12.04
N ILE A 501 3.58 -3.88 -12.15
CA ILE A 501 2.87 -3.56 -13.39
C ILE A 501 2.25 -2.16 -13.32
N HIS A 502 2.22 -1.46 -14.45
CA HIS A 502 1.63 -0.13 -14.63
C HIS A 502 0.70 -0.15 -15.85
N PRO A 503 -0.40 0.62 -15.88
CA PRO A 503 -1.22 0.74 -17.08
C PRO A 503 -0.37 1.10 -18.30
N ASN A 504 -0.56 0.38 -19.40
CA ASN A 504 0.15 0.68 -20.63
C ASN A 504 -0.50 1.87 -21.34
N PRO A 505 0.21 3.00 -21.54
CA PRO A 505 -0.34 4.17 -22.22
C PRO A 505 -0.72 3.89 -23.69
N ASN A 506 -0.09 2.90 -24.32
CA ASN A 506 -0.33 2.55 -25.72
C ASN A 506 -1.54 1.64 -25.93
N PHE A 507 -2.15 1.13 -24.85
CA PHE A 507 -3.29 0.23 -24.95
C PHE A 507 -4.61 0.98 -25.20
N SER A 508 -5.25 0.72 -26.34
CA SER A 508 -6.39 1.53 -26.82
C SER A 508 -7.78 1.10 -26.31
N LYS A 509 -7.96 -0.14 -25.84
CA LYS A 509 -9.30 -0.68 -25.48
C LYS A 509 -9.71 -0.29 -24.05
N LEU A 510 -10.14 0.96 -23.86
CA LEU A 510 -10.52 1.50 -22.55
C LEU A 510 -11.59 0.70 -21.79
N SER A 511 -12.51 0.02 -22.48
CA SER A 511 -13.52 -0.85 -21.86
C SER A 511 -12.92 -2.02 -21.07
N ASN A 512 -11.71 -2.46 -21.43
CA ASN A 512 -11.01 -3.51 -20.69
C ASN A 512 -10.49 -2.95 -19.35
N PHE A 513 -10.00 -1.70 -19.31
CA PHE A 513 -9.64 -1.02 -18.06
C PHE A 513 -10.84 -0.86 -17.12
N GLU A 514 -12.01 -0.47 -17.66
CA GLU A 514 -13.24 -0.40 -16.88
C GLU A 514 -13.62 -1.77 -16.30
N PHE A 515 -13.54 -2.82 -17.12
CA PHE A 515 -13.84 -4.19 -16.69
C PHE A 515 -12.88 -4.68 -15.59
N ALA A 516 -11.57 -4.43 -15.74
CA ALA A 516 -10.60 -4.79 -14.71
C ALA A 516 -10.84 -4.04 -13.40
N GLY A 517 -11.17 -2.74 -13.47
CA GLY A 517 -11.55 -1.96 -12.30
C GLY A 517 -12.78 -2.53 -11.60
N LYS A 518 -13.82 -2.92 -12.35
CA LYS A 518 -15.00 -3.60 -11.81
C LYS A 518 -14.66 -4.96 -11.19
N LEU A 519 -13.74 -5.72 -11.79
CA LEU A 519 -13.27 -6.99 -11.21
C LEU A 519 -12.55 -6.80 -9.87
N VAL A 520 -11.70 -5.78 -9.75
CA VAL A 520 -11.06 -5.42 -8.48
C VAL A 520 -12.10 -5.03 -7.44
N GLY A 521 -13.07 -4.18 -7.81
CA GLY A 521 -14.19 -3.81 -6.94
C GLY A 521 -15.03 -5.01 -6.50
N LYS A 522 -15.27 -5.95 -7.40
CA LYS A 522 -15.97 -7.21 -7.13
C LYS A 522 -15.20 -8.10 -6.15
N SER A 523 -13.89 -8.24 -6.32
CA SER A 523 -13.03 -8.96 -5.38
C SER A 523 -13.14 -8.41 -3.96
N LEU A 524 -13.13 -7.08 -3.81
CA LEU A 524 -13.30 -6.40 -2.51
C LEU A 524 -14.69 -6.59 -1.92
N LEU A 525 -15.74 -6.51 -2.75
CA LEU A 525 -17.12 -6.78 -2.35
C LEU A 525 -17.29 -8.22 -1.85
N ASP A 526 -16.84 -9.20 -2.63
CA ASP A 526 -16.95 -10.61 -2.27
C ASP A 526 -16.16 -10.92 -0.98
N ALA A 527 -14.98 -10.33 -0.80
CA ALA A 527 -14.20 -10.47 0.43
C ALA A 527 -14.94 -9.92 1.67
N SER A 528 -15.81 -8.91 1.51
CA SER A 528 -16.58 -8.34 2.61
C SER A 528 -17.64 -9.30 3.19
N PHE A 529 -18.05 -10.34 2.45
CA PHE A 529 -19.02 -11.35 2.88
C PHE A 529 -18.36 -12.57 3.57
N GLY A 530 -17.05 -12.58 3.75
CA GLY A 530 -16.32 -13.60 4.50
C GLY A 530 -15.33 -14.41 3.67
N THR A 531 -14.56 -15.25 4.35
CA THR A 531 -13.42 -15.99 3.78
C THR A 531 -13.82 -16.97 2.66
N ASN A 532 -15.00 -17.58 2.75
CA ASN A 532 -15.49 -18.51 1.72
C ASN A 532 -15.85 -17.82 0.39
N HIS A 533 -16.07 -16.50 0.42
CA HIS A 533 -16.42 -15.70 -0.75
C HIS A 533 -15.19 -15.04 -1.39
N LYS A 534 -14.12 -14.87 -0.62
CA LYS A 534 -12.90 -14.18 -1.00
C LYS A 534 -12.25 -14.80 -2.25
N CYS A 535 -12.11 -13.99 -3.28
CA CYS A 535 -11.31 -14.27 -4.48
C CYS A 535 -10.32 -13.11 -4.62
N LEU A 536 -9.01 -13.39 -4.50
CA LEU A 536 -7.99 -12.35 -4.51
C LEU A 536 -7.56 -12.02 -5.95
N ILE A 537 -7.30 -10.74 -6.21
CA ILE A 537 -6.65 -10.29 -7.44
C ILE A 537 -5.16 -10.62 -7.35
N ASN A 538 -4.68 -11.47 -8.26
CA ASN A 538 -3.27 -11.82 -8.35
C ASN A 538 -2.55 -10.86 -9.30
N ALA A 539 -2.25 -9.65 -8.82
CA ALA A 539 -1.52 -8.62 -9.56
C ALA A 539 -0.68 -7.77 -8.60
N ARG A 540 0.51 -7.36 -9.06
CA ARG A 540 1.44 -6.52 -8.30
C ARG A 540 1.53 -5.15 -8.94
N PHE A 541 0.58 -4.27 -8.64
CA PHE A 541 0.55 -2.92 -9.19
C PHE A 541 1.69 -2.05 -8.66
N SER A 542 2.17 -1.17 -9.52
CA SER A 542 3.04 -0.04 -9.17
C SER A 542 2.42 0.84 -8.08
N ARG A 543 3.29 1.41 -7.24
CA ARG A 543 2.91 2.23 -6.09
C ARG A 543 2.27 3.54 -6.53
N SER A 544 2.79 4.17 -7.59
CA SER A 544 2.18 5.34 -8.21
C SER A 544 0.74 5.05 -8.68
N PHE A 545 0.47 3.90 -9.31
CA PHE A 545 -0.87 3.57 -9.78
C PHE A 545 -1.86 3.33 -8.62
N LEU A 546 -1.43 2.62 -7.57
CA LEU A 546 -2.23 2.47 -6.34
C LEU A 546 -2.47 3.81 -5.62
N ALA A 547 -1.50 4.71 -5.65
CA ALA A 547 -1.62 6.06 -5.11
C ALA A 547 -2.72 6.86 -5.85
N GLN A 548 -2.80 6.74 -7.18
CA GLN A 548 -3.88 7.36 -7.97
C GLN A 548 -5.27 6.85 -7.57
N TRP A 549 -5.44 5.55 -7.28
CA TRP A 549 -6.73 4.97 -6.89
C TRP A 549 -7.32 5.59 -5.63
N ILE A 550 -6.47 5.86 -4.64
CA ILE A 550 -6.87 6.51 -3.39
C ILE A 550 -6.71 8.04 -3.47
N GLY A 551 -6.31 8.54 -4.64
CA GLY A 551 -6.13 9.92 -5.02
C GLY A 551 -4.94 10.64 -4.37
N LEU A 552 -3.93 9.94 -3.86
CA LEU A 552 -2.73 10.63 -3.37
C LEU A 552 -2.09 11.45 -4.48
N ARG A 553 -1.39 12.51 -4.09
CA ARG A 553 -0.56 13.27 -5.02
C ARG A 553 0.60 12.39 -5.48
N ILE A 554 0.84 12.37 -6.79
CA ILE A 554 1.99 11.68 -7.37
C ILE A 554 3.23 12.55 -7.15
N ASN A 555 4.33 11.92 -6.76
CA ASN A 555 5.62 12.55 -6.53
C ASN A 555 6.75 11.61 -6.98
N TYR A 556 7.96 12.14 -7.07
CA TYR A 556 9.13 11.44 -7.60
C TYR A 556 9.55 10.20 -6.77
N ARG A 557 9.14 10.09 -5.50
CA ARG A 557 9.57 8.99 -4.61
C ARG A 557 8.98 7.65 -5.04
N TYR A 558 7.86 7.63 -5.76
CA TYR A 558 7.30 6.38 -6.27
C TYR A 558 8.23 5.67 -7.26
N PHE A 559 9.10 6.41 -7.97
CA PHE A 559 10.09 5.81 -8.86
C PHE A 559 11.07 4.90 -8.12
N GLU A 560 11.36 5.12 -6.83
CA GLU A 560 12.22 4.23 -6.05
C GLU A 560 11.76 2.76 -6.07
N HIS A 561 10.44 2.54 -6.20
CA HIS A 561 9.86 1.21 -6.32
C HIS A 561 9.41 0.87 -7.74
N ASP A 562 8.86 1.85 -8.46
CA ASP A 562 8.23 1.63 -9.77
C ASP A 562 9.28 1.55 -10.88
N ASP A 563 10.30 2.43 -10.84
CA ASP A 563 11.46 2.38 -11.73
C ASP A 563 12.75 2.78 -10.98
N PRO A 564 13.36 1.83 -10.24
CA PRO A 564 14.54 2.12 -9.44
C PRO A 564 15.74 2.64 -10.25
N ASP A 565 15.84 2.31 -11.54
CA ASP A 565 17.00 2.74 -12.35
C ASP A 565 16.86 4.21 -12.70
N LEU A 566 15.67 4.65 -13.14
CA LEU A 566 15.38 6.07 -13.36
C LEU A 566 15.53 6.87 -12.06
N TYR A 567 15.07 6.31 -10.94
CA TYR A 567 15.20 6.95 -9.64
C TYR A 567 16.67 7.18 -9.26
N VAL A 568 17.51 6.15 -9.33
CA VAL A 568 18.92 6.26 -8.93
C VAL A 568 19.73 7.10 -9.93
N SER A 569 19.54 6.89 -11.23
CA SER A 569 20.37 7.51 -12.27
C SER A 569 20.07 8.98 -12.53
N LYS A 570 18.80 9.39 -12.55
CA LYS A 570 18.37 10.75 -12.92
C LYS A 570 17.83 11.51 -11.73
N ILE A 571 16.82 10.98 -11.05
CA ILE A 571 16.08 11.71 -10.01
C ILE A 571 16.96 11.97 -8.79
N LYS A 572 17.58 10.93 -8.24
CA LYS A 572 18.45 11.03 -7.07
C LYS A 572 19.69 11.87 -7.39
N PHE A 573 20.25 11.74 -8.59
CA PHE A 573 21.34 12.59 -9.05
C PHE A 573 20.95 14.08 -9.03
N ILE A 574 19.79 14.44 -9.59
CA ILE A 574 19.26 15.81 -9.57
C ILE A 574 19.02 16.32 -8.14
N LEU A 575 18.56 15.46 -7.23
CA LEU A 575 18.29 15.84 -5.83
C LEU A 575 19.56 16.05 -5.00
N ASP A 576 20.60 15.26 -5.27
CA ASP A 576 21.81 15.23 -4.46
C ASP A 576 22.94 16.12 -5.01
N ASN A 577 22.79 16.73 -6.20
CA ASN A 577 23.83 17.52 -6.88
C ASN A 577 23.33 18.92 -7.27
N ASP A 578 24.27 19.86 -7.44
CA ASP A 578 23.98 21.16 -8.04
C ASP A 578 23.66 21.01 -9.53
N VAL A 579 22.51 21.55 -9.94
CA VAL A 579 21.95 21.40 -11.29
C VAL A 579 22.19 22.61 -12.18
N THR A 580 22.86 23.65 -11.68
CA THR A 580 23.03 24.93 -12.37
C THR A 580 23.67 24.78 -13.76
N ASN A 581 24.54 23.78 -13.94
CA ASN A 581 25.25 23.51 -15.20
C ASN A 581 24.74 22.26 -15.94
N LEU A 582 23.54 21.77 -15.62
CA LEU A 582 22.97 20.57 -16.26
C LEU A 582 22.04 20.88 -17.43
N ASP A 583 21.78 22.17 -17.72
CA ASP A 583 20.91 22.64 -18.82
C ASP A 583 19.59 21.86 -18.93
N LEU A 584 18.98 21.57 -17.77
CA LEU A 584 17.72 20.84 -17.71
C LEU A 584 16.54 21.78 -17.97
N TYR A 585 15.68 21.37 -18.88
CA TYR A 585 14.42 22.06 -19.19
C TYR A 585 13.22 21.23 -18.71
N PHE A 586 12.06 21.88 -18.53
CA PHE A 586 10.79 21.20 -18.18
C PHE A 586 10.13 20.56 -19.41
N ILE A 587 10.91 19.85 -20.22
CA ILE A 587 10.51 19.15 -21.44
C ILE A 587 11.18 17.76 -21.43
N GLU A 588 10.46 16.74 -21.90
CA GLU A 588 11.00 15.41 -22.14
C GLU A 588 11.03 15.16 -23.65
N ASP A 589 12.22 14.89 -24.18
CA ASP A 589 12.47 14.75 -25.61
C ASP A 589 11.97 13.40 -26.15
N GLU A 590 10.82 13.41 -26.83
CA GLU A 590 10.39 12.33 -27.73
C GLU A 590 10.78 12.71 -29.18
N LEU A 591 12.07 12.68 -29.53
CA LEU A 591 12.54 13.27 -30.80
C LEU A 591 12.05 12.50 -32.04
N ASN A 592 11.13 13.12 -32.78
CA ASN A 592 10.59 12.66 -34.07
C ASN A 592 11.33 13.23 -35.30
N HIS A 593 12.57 13.67 -35.14
CA HIS A 593 13.39 14.24 -36.23
C HIS A 593 14.66 13.40 -36.48
N VAL A 594 15.26 13.58 -37.66
CA VAL A 594 16.53 12.95 -38.04
C VAL A 594 17.57 14.04 -38.29
N VAL A 595 18.73 13.95 -37.63
CA VAL A 595 19.85 14.85 -37.88
C VAL A 595 20.77 14.23 -38.95
N THR A 596 21.11 14.97 -40.01
CA THR A 596 21.99 14.51 -41.10
C THR A 596 23.08 15.56 -41.41
N GLY A 597 24.32 15.20 -41.71
CA GLY A 597 25.38 16.18 -42.08
C GLY A 597 26.74 16.00 -41.39
N ALA A 598 27.75 16.80 -41.79
CA ALA A 598 29.17 16.60 -41.48
C ALA A 598 29.58 16.85 -40.01
N ILE A 599 30.64 16.15 -39.59
CA ILE A 599 30.97 15.74 -38.20
C ILE A 599 31.80 16.77 -37.40
N TYR A 600 31.74 18.07 -37.71
CA TYR A 600 32.38 19.08 -36.84
C TYR A 600 31.40 20.21 -36.52
N ASP A 601 31.06 20.32 -35.23
CA ASP A 601 30.29 21.40 -34.59
C ASP A 601 28.79 21.54 -34.92
N SER A 602 28.14 20.46 -35.40
CA SER A 602 26.68 20.45 -35.68
C SER A 602 25.80 20.64 -34.44
N GLN A 603 26.29 20.29 -33.25
CA GLN A 603 25.51 20.36 -32.00
C GLN A 603 25.14 21.80 -31.65
N LYS A 604 26.09 22.74 -31.75
CA LYS A 604 25.86 24.17 -31.48
C LYS A 604 24.68 24.72 -32.29
N ILE A 605 24.64 24.40 -33.57
CA ILE A 605 23.62 24.88 -34.51
C ILE A 605 22.25 24.24 -34.22
N ILE A 606 22.24 22.95 -33.86
CA ILE A 606 21.01 22.25 -33.49
C ILE A 606 20.44 22.82 -32.17
N ASP A 607 21.30 23.09 -31.20
CA ASP A 607 20.89 23.71 -29.93
C ASP A 607 20.34 25.12 -30.17
N TRP A 608 20.98 25.90 -31.05
CA TRP A 608 20.47 27.21 -31.46
C TRP A 608 19.12 27.12 -32.20
N PHE A 609 18.93 26.11 -33.04
CA PHE A 609 17.64 25.87 -33.70
C PHE A 609 16.52 25.66 -32.68
N TRP A 610 16.69 24.72 -31.74
CA TRP A 610 15.68 24.45 -30.73
C TRP A 610 15.46 25.62 -29.77
N ARG A 611 16.53 26.35 -29.42
CA ARG A 611 16.44 27.58 -28.62
C ARG A 611 15.67 28.70 -29.32
N SER A 612 15.80 28.82 -30.64
CA SER A 612 15.03 29.78 -31.44
C SER A 612 13.54 29.40 -31.45
N LEU A 613 13.23 28.13 -31.72
CA LEU A 613 11.86 27.60 -31.74
C LEU A 613 11.14 27.75 -30.39
N ALA A 614 11.84 27.62 -29.26
CA ALA A 614 11.25 27.85 -27.93
C ALA A 614 10.68 29.27 -27.76
N ASN A 615 11.10 30.23 -28.59
CA ASN A 615 10.64 31.61 -28.60
C ASN A 615 9.73 31.94 -29.80
N PHE A 616 9.26 30.94 -30.55
CA PHE A 616 8.35 31.16 -31.68
C PHE A 616 6.90 31.31 -31.19
N ASN A 617 6.14 32.14 -31.89
CA ASN A 617 4.68 32.16 -31.78
C ASN A 617 4.04 31.19 -32.80
N ASP A 618 2.71 30.99 -32.71
CA ASP A 618 1.98 30.04 -33.57
C ASP A 618 2.15 30.33 -35.07
N GLU A 619 2.25 31.61 -35.46
CA GLU A 619 2.44 32.03 -36.85
C GLU A 619 3.84 31.67 -37.37
N GLU A 620 4.85 31.84 -36.52
CA GLU A 620 6.25 31.49 -36.82
C GLU A 620 6.44 29.97 -36.91
N PHE A 621 5.76 29.20 -36.06
CA PHE A 621 5.71 27.74 -36.18
C PHE A 621 5.05 27.30 -37.49
N ALA A 622 3.92 27.91 -37.86
CA ALA A 622 3.24 27.61 -39.11
C ALA A 622 4.12 27.94 -40.34
N ARG A 623 4.84 29.06 -40.30
CA ARG A 623 5.80 29.46 -41.36
C ARG A 623 6.99 28.52 -41.44
N LEU A 624 7.56 28.12 -40.31
CA LEU A 624 8.64 27.13 -40.30
C LEU A 624 8.19 25.80 -40.92
N LEU A 625 6.98 25.35 -40.58
CA LEU A 625 6.44 24.12 -41.14
C LEU A 625 6.18 24.27 -42.64
N GLN A 626 5.66 25.40 -43.09
CA GLN A 626 5.46 25.69 -44.51
C GLN A 626 6.78 25.76 -45.27
N PHE A 627 7.80 26.40 -44.68
CA PHE A 627 9.15 26.52 -45.25
C PHE A 627 9.80 25.15 -45.45
N THR A 628 9.59 24.22 -44.52
CA THR A 628 10.30 22.94 -44.48
C THR A 628 9.52 21.77 -45.08
N THR A 629 8.19 21.81 -45.07
CA THR A 629 7.31 20.72 -45.56
C THR A 629 6.41 21.15 -46.71
N GLY A 630 6.34 22.45 -47.02
CA GLY A 630 5.40 23.01 -47.99
C GLY A 630 3.97 23.18 -47.46
N CYS A 631 3.68 22.76 -46.22
CA CYS A 631 2.37 22.91 -45.59
C CYS A 631 2.49 23.60 -44.23
N SER A 632 1.53 24.48 -43.89
CA SER A 632 1.44 25.10 -42.57
C SER A 632 0.82 24.20 -41.50
N HIS A 633 0.42 22.97 -41.86
CA HIS A 633 -0.20 22.00 -40.97
C HIS A 633 0.46 20.61 -41.10
N LEU A 634 0.53 19.89 -39.99
CA LEU A 634 1.01 18.51 -39.96
C LEU A 634 -0.10 17.52 -40.39
N PRO A 635 0.28 16.29 -40.78
CA PRO A 635 -0.66 15.18 -40.88
C PRO A 635 -1.39 14.92 -39.55
N PRO A 636 -2.56 14.23 -39.55
CA PRO A 636 -3.31 13.91 -38.34
C PRO A 636 -2.49 13.19 -37.25
N GLY A 637 -1.51 12.36 -37.61
CA GLY A 637 -0.59 11.71 -36.68
C GLY A 637 0.69 12.50 -36.35
N GLY A 638 0.75 13.79 -36.71
CA GLY A 638 1.84 14.69 -36.36
C GLY A 638 3.15 14.41 -37.13
N PHE A 639 4.30 14.78 -36.53
CA PHE A 639 5.62 14.62 -37.15
C PHE A 639 6.01 13.17 -37.46
N VAL A 640 5.44 12.19 -36.75
CA VAL A 640 5.70 10.74 -36.95
C VAL A 640 5.24 10.27 -38.33
N GLU A 641 4.18 10.88 -38.87
CA GLU A 641 3.60 10.52 -40.16
C GLU A 641 4.21 11.30 -41.35
N LEU A 642 5.20 12.16 -41.11
CA LEU A 642 5.93 12.78 -42.21
C LEU A 642 6.77 11.72 -42.94
N THR A 643 6.50 11.57 -44.24
CA THR A 643 7.27 10.71 -45.14
C THR A 643 7.86 11.54 -46.28
N PRO A 644 9.19 11.76 -46.31
CA PRO A 644 10.20 11.31 -45.33
C PRO A 644 10.13 12.06 -43.99
N ARG A 645 10.75 11.53 -42.91
CA ARG A 645 10.77 12.18 -41.58
C ARG A 645 11.40 13.58 -41.67
N PHE A 646 11.01 14.44 -40.74
CA PHE A 646 11.59 15.77 -40.61
C PHE A 646 13.11 15.68 -40.39
N GLN A 647 13.87 16.41 -41.19
CA GLN A 647 15.33 16.33 -41.22
C GLN A 647 15.96 17.69 -40.92
N ILE A 648 16.95 17.70 -40.02
CA ILE A 648 17.76 18.88 -39.71
C ILE A 648 19.18 18.60 -40.19
N THR A 649 19.68 19.46 -41.06
CA THR A 649 20.98 19.30 -41.69
C THR A 649 21.88 20.48 -41.44
N SER A 650 23.10 20.24 -41.00
CA SER A 650 24.12 21.28 -40.96
C SER A 650 24.68 21.52 -42.37
N SER A 651 24.63 22.77 -42.81
CA SER A 651 25.20 23.23 -44.08
C SER A 651 26.65 23.66 -43.90
N LEU A 652 27.48 23.47 -44.93
CA LEU A 652 28.89 23.92 -44.94
C LEU A 652 29.04 25.43 -45.18
N ASN A 653 27.94 26.14 -45.40
CA ASN A 653 27.95 27.57 -45.63
C ASN A 653 28.00 28.33 -44.29
N PHE A 654 28.61 29.51 -44.29
CA PHE A 654 28.72 30.39 -43.13
C PHE A 654 27.97 31.70 -43.38
N GLY A 655 27.12 32.13 -42.44
CA GLY A 655 26.40 33.41 -42.49
C GLY A 655 25.34 33.55 -43.59
N SER A 656 25.07 32.50 -44.39
CA SER A 656 23.98 32.50 -45.38
C SER A 656 22.62 32.33 -44.72
N LEU A 657 21.50 32.54 -45.43
CA LEU A 657 20.18 32.18 -44.90
C LEU A 657 20.01 30.66 -44.82
N PRO A 658 19.25 30.13 -43.84
CA PRO A 658 18.79 28.75 -43.86
C PRO A 658 18.04 28.43 -45.14
N THR A 659 18.18 27.20 -45.60
CA THR A 659 17.49 26.71 -46.82
C THR A 659 16.66 25.49 -46.46
N ALA A 660 15.67 25.17 -47.29
CA ALA A 660 14.82 24.01 -47.07
C ALA A 660 14.60 23.21 -48.35
N HIS A 661 14.42 21.91 -48.19
CA HIS A 661 14.01 20.99 -49.24
C HIS A 661 12.69 20.34 -48.83
N THR A 662 11.59 20.94 -49.27
CA THR A 662 10.23 20.52 -48.91
C THR A 662 9.90 19.09 -49.35
N CYS A 663 10.45 18.64 -50.48
CA CYS A 663 10.32 17.25 -50.95
C CYS A 663 10.92 16.22 -49.96
N PHE A 664 11.82 16.66 -49.09
CA PHE A 664 12.51 15.82 -48.12
C PHE A 664 12.18 16.17 -46.66
N ASN A 665 11.22 17.08 -46.41
CA ASN A 665 10.91 17.62 -45.10
C ASN A 665 12.18 18.09 -44.35
N GLN A 666 13.09 18.74 -45.06
CA GLN A 666 14.46 19.00 -44.61
C GLN A 666 14.74 20.48 -44.50
N ILE A 667 15.39 20.89 -43.40
CA ILE A 667 15.99 22.21 -43.23
C ILE A 667 17.52 22.09 -43.19
N CYS A 668 18.19 22.98 -43.91
CA CYS A 668 19.65 23.09 -43.97
C CYS A 668 20.08 24.39 -43.28
N LEU A 669 20.78 24.25 -42.15
CA LEU A 669 21.19 25.31 -41.25
C LEU A 669 22.69 25.61 -41.41
N PRO A 670 23.07 26.81 -41.89
CA PRO A 670 24.46 27.24 -41.93
C PRO A 670 24.98 27.66 -40.55
N ASP A 671 26.29 27.83 -40.42
CA ASP A 671 26.92 28.28 -39.17
C ASP A 671 26.98 29.82 -39.06
N TYR A 672 27.05 30.34 -37.83
CA TYR A 672 27.09 31.77 -37.50
C TYR A 672 28.00 32.08 -36.30
N ASP A 673 28.43 33.34 -36.19
CA ASP A 673 29.26 33.84 -35.07
C ASP A 673 28.48 33.95 -33.74
N SER A 674 27.16 34.20 -33.80
CA SER A 674 26.32 34.40 -32.61
C SER A 674 24.94 33.77 -32.77
N PHE A 675 24.30 33.46 -31.63
CA PHE A 675 22.90 32.99 -31.60
C PHE A 675 21.95 34.05 -32.18
N GLU A 676 22.21 35.32 -31.93
CA GLU A 676 21.38 36.44 -32.41
C GLU A 676 21.41 36.56 -33.93
N ASP A 677 22.55 36.25 -34.57
CA ASP A 677 22.67 36.22 -36.02
C ASP A 677 21.97 35.01 -36.62
N PHE A 678 22.10 33.84 -35.97
CA PHE A 678 21.35 32.63 -36.34
C PHE A 678 19.84 32.84 -36.26
N ASP A 679 19.33 33.34 -35.12
CA ASP A 679 17.88 33.54 -34.88
C ASP A 679 17.29 34.52 -35.88
N ARG A 680 18.01 35.63 -36.14
CA ARG A 680 17.60 36.62 -37.15
C ARG A 680 17.53 35.99 -38.54
N ALA A 681 18.55 35.24 -38.94
CA ALA A 681 18.59 34.61 -40.26
C ALA A 681 17.52 33.52 -40.43
N LEU A 682 17.23 32.74 -39.37
CA LEU A 682 16.15 31.75 -39.38
C LEU A 682 14.78 32.41 -39.53
N ARG A 683 14.51 33.49 -38.77
CA ARG A 683 13.26 34.25 -38.89
C ARG A 683 13.09 34.89 -40.26
N ILE A 684 14.16 35.42 -40.84
CA ILE A 684 14.14 35.93 -42.23
C ILE A 684 13.80 34.80 -43.20
N ALA A 685 14.48 33.64 -43.11
CA ALA A 685 14.27 32.54 -44.03
C ALA A 685 12.84 31.97 -43.99
N ILE A 686 12.24 31.79 -42.82
CA ILE A 686 10.86 31.29 -42.73
C ILE A 686 9.82 32.34 -43.14
N THR A 687 10.15 33.63 -43.06
CA THR A 687 9.25 34.72 -43.45
C THR A 687 9.29 34.93 -44.96
N GLU A 688 10.48 35.15 -45.51
CA GLU A 688 10.69 35.50 -46.92
C GLU A 688 10.76 34.26 -47.82
N GLY A 689 11.28 33.13 -47.31
CA GLY A 689 11.45 31.90 -48.09
C GLY A 689 10.17 31.11 -48.34
N SER A 690 9.04 31.51 -47.74
CA SER A 690 7.72 30.92 -47.98
C SER A 690 7.05 31.44 -49.27
N GLU A 691 7.52 32.57 -49.79
CA GLU A 691 7.12 33.14 -51.08
C GLU A 691 8.05 32.61 -52.18
N GLY A 692 7.69 31.49 -52.80
CA GLY A 692 8.51 30.87 -53.84
C GLY A 692 8.79 31.81 -55.03
N PHE A 693 9.88 31.56 -55.75
CA PHE A 693 10.16 32.23 -57.04
C PHE A 693 8.99 31.98 -58.02
N GLY A 694 8.10 32.98 -58.15
CA GLY A 694 6.84 32.85 -58.88
C GLY A 694 6.07 34.15 -59.08
N LEU A 695 6.72 35.11 -59.74
CA LEU A 695 6.20 36.29 -60.47
C LEU A 695 5.75 37.54 -59.68
N VAL A 696 6.24 38.68 -60.22
CA VAL A 696 5.77 40.06 -60.10
C VAL A 696 4.25 40.18 -60.16
#